data_AF-A0A556U815-F1
#
_entry.id   AF-A0A556U815-F1
#
_cell.length_a   1.000
_cell.length_b   1.000
_cell.length_c   1.000
_cell.angle_alpha   90.00
_cell.angle_beta   90.00
_cell.angle_gamma   90.00
#
_symmetry.space_group_name_H-M   'P 1'
#
loop_
_entity.id
_entity.type
_entity.pdbx_description
1 polymer ?
#
loop_
_entity_poly.entity_id
_entity_poly.type
_entity_poly.pdbx_seq_one_letter_code
_entity_poly.pdbx_strand_id
1 'polypeptide(L)'
;MTTILARAVRCETASAVDLRFSASAPEERKREKMTSDGSLCCGAHTLGHVEKEQSTQSGELLAETRNLTFSMEQDASLLVALATKDLQGLLHVCTFISKGVEQIKEEKYKEALFVFQEASTRPSPIALLAHAYMLTGFCYAKLQQPQSALQCYKKALEVDFNCHRALYQSSLVYRELGNSNAEIEALHLLHSFNRLQSFNPNMLSNHADASLFPRIPVIYLEAAFALLKDKRVWDALAVCEEVIAKTVDLIPKRLLITPSPTVSRELIHLTLESNAPEEKLECVLWSGAAYFLQGQAHLMLKDTKEALSNFTRAINQLVKVCIKQNDPERRAVDDTLMILEVLKGKVFALRAVCFVEREQLKEALRDFQLSLHATPGCRNTEMWLVEVMWRLDRKQEAAVMWKQIHNSTKSSPSVSKNDDLSTAILKQKNRPNRLIVDESINEDNSVVSLSQAKMDELQLFRGDTVLLKGKKRRETVCIVLSDDSCSDEKVRMNRVVRNNLRVRLGDVISIQPCPDVKYGKRIHVLPIDDTVEGITGNLFEVYLKPYFLEAYRPIRKGDIFLVRGGMRAVEFKVVETDPSPYCIVAPDTVIHCEGEPIKREDEEESLNEVGYDDIGGVRKQLAQIKEMVELPLRHPALFKAIGVKPPRGILLYGPPGTGKTLIARAVANETGAFFFLINGPEIMSKLAGESESNLRKAFEEAEKNAPAIIFIDELDAIAPKREKTHGEVERRIVSQLLTLMDGLKQRAHVIVMAATNRPNSIDPALRRFGRFDREVDIGIPDATGRLEILQIHTKNMKLADDVDLEQVANETHGHVGADLAALCSEAALQAIRKKMDLIDLEDETIDAEVMNSLAVTMDDFRWALSQSNPSALRETVVEVPNITWEDIGGLDDVKRELQELVQYPVEHPDKFLKFGMTPSKGVLFYGPPGCGKTLLAKAIANECQANFISIKGPELLTMWFGESEANVREIFDKARQAAPCVLFFDELDSIAKARGGSVGDGGGAADRVINQILTEMDGMSSKKNVFIIGATNRPDIIDPAILRPGRLDQLIYIPLPDEKSRMAILKANLRKSPIAKDVDLDFLAKMTNGFSGADLTEICQRACKLAIRESIENEIRRERERQTNPSAMEVEEDDPVPEIRKDHFEEAMRFARRSVSDNDIRKYEMFAQTLQQSRGFGSFRFPSSNQGGGGPSQGSAGGSGGTVFNEDNDDDLYG
;
A
#
# COMPACT_ATOMS: atom_id res chain seq x y z
N MET A 1 0.51 -32.84 -19.37
CA MET A 1 1.85 -33.47 -19.27
C MET A 1 2.94 -32.45 -18.95
N THR A 2 2.83 -31.22 -19.44
CA THR A 2 3.78 -30.10 -19.26
C THR A 2 4.46 -30.05 -17.90
N THR A 3 3.68 -29.96 -16.83
CA THR A 3 4.17 -29.82 -15.44
C THR A 3 4.97 -31.03 -14.92
N ILE A 4 4.77 -32.21 -15.50
CA ILE A 4 5.42 -33.46 -15.11
C ILE A 4 6.77 -33.60 -15.81
N LEU A 5 6.80 -33.48 -17.14
CA LEU A 5 8.05 -33.41 -17.89
C LEU A 5 8.91 -32.25 -17.38
N ALA A 6 8.31 -31.08 -17.14
CA ALA A 6 9.01 -29.95 -16.53
C ALA A 6 9.50 -30.23 -15.10
N ARG A 7 8.90 -31.13 -14.31
CA ARG A 7 9.40 -31.51 -12.97
C ARG A 7 10.62 -32.42 -13.07
N ALA A 8 10.54 -33.49 -13.86
CA ALA A 8 11.69 -34.37 -14.12
C ALA A 8 12.87 -33.56 -14.70
N VAL A 9 12.58 -32.65 -15.64
CA VAL A 9 13.58 -31.78 -16.29
C VAL A 9 14.13 -30.67 -15.37
N ARG A 10 13.39 -30.15 -14.39
CA ARG A 10 13.85 -29.03 -13.53
C ARG A 10 14.76 -29.44 -12.36
N CYS A 11 14.79 -30.70 -11.96
CA CYS A 11 15.35 -31.11 -10.67
C CYS A 11 16.90 -31.18 -10.57
N GLU A 12 17.63 -31.22 -11.69
CA GLU A 12 19.09 -31.44 -11.73
C GLU A 12 19.96 -30.18 -11.60
N THR A 13 19.55 -29.20 -10.80
CA THR A 13 20.47 -28.10 -10.38
C THR A 13 21.37 -28.50 -9.20
N ALA A 14 21.11 -29.64 -8.54
CA ALA A 14 21.76 -30.03 -7.28
C ALA A 14 22.68 -31.27 -7.38
N SER A 15 22.48 -32.18 -8.34
CA SER A 15 23.08 -33.52 -8.36
C SER A 15 24.47 -33.62 -9.01
N ALA A 16 24.80 -32.73 -9.95
CA ALA A 16 25.98 -32.85 -10.80
C ALA A 16 27.27 -32.20 -10.25
N VAL A 17 27.22 -31.57 -9.08
CA VAL A 17 28.33 -30.74 -8.55
C VAL A 17 29.29 -31.53 -7.63
N ASP A 18 28.78 -32.52 -6.89
CA ASP A 18 29.54 -33.23 -5.84
C ASP A 18 30.65 -34.17 -6.36
N LEU A 19 30.75 -34.41 -7.68
CA LEU A 19 31.57 -35.50 -8.24
C LEU A 19 33.05 -35.16 -8.51
N ARG A 20 33.51 -33.91 -8.32
CA ARG A 20 34.92 -33.52 -8.60
C ARG A 20 35.64 -32.61 -7.59
N PHE A 21 34.99 -32.09 -6.55
CA PHE A 21 35.63 -31.18 -5.57
C PHE A 21 36.10 -31.87 -4.28
N SER A 22 36.97 -32.89 -4.38
CA SER A 22 37.50 -33.62 -3.21
C SER A 22 38.83 -34.36 -3.44
N ALA A 23 39.87 -33.67 -3.93
CA ALA A 23 41.22 -34.24 -3.99
C ALA A 23 42.36 -33.21 -3.77
N SER A 24 43.23 -33.53 -2.80
CA SER A 24 44.46 -32.85 -2.31
C SER A 24 44.30 -31.81 -1.18
N ALA A 25 45.07 -31.83 -0.08
CA ALA A 25 45.92 -32.83 0.64
C ALA A 25 46.42 -32.16 1.97
N PRO A 26 47.25 -32.77 2.84
CA PRO A 26 47.29 -34.12 3.45
C PRO A 26 46.75 -34.10 4.92
N GLU A 27 46.31 -35.17 5.58
CA GLU A 27 47.06 -36.30 6.23
C GLU A 27 48.01 -35.88 7.40
N GLU A 28 48.28 -36.68 8.46
CA GLU A 28 48.10 -38.14 8.66
C GLU A 28 48.07 -38.58 10.16
N ARG A 29 47.30 -39.64 10.52
CA ARG A 29 47.58 -40.80 11.43
C ARG A 29 46.24 -41.44 11.89
N LYS A 30 45.92 -42.73 11.63
CA LYS A 30 46.49 -44.03 12.10
C LYS A 30 46.25 -44.26 13.61
N ARG A 31 45.83 -45.43 14.15
CA ARG A 31 45.54 -46.83 13.68
C ARG A 31 44.89 -47.60 14.90
N GLU A 32 44.22 -48.78 14.88
CA GLU A 32 43.80 -49.81 13.90
C GLU A 32 42.78 -50.83 14.53
N LYS A 33 42.11 -51.68 13.71
CA LYS A 33 41.62 -53.08 13.96
C LYS A 33 40.45 -53.47 14.91
N MET A 34 39.55 -54.32 14.32
CA MET A 34 38.85 -55.52 14.87
C MET A 34 37.80 -55.32 16.00
N THR A 35 36.74 -56.11 16.18
CA THR A 35 36.28 -57.45 15.69
C THR A 35 34.78 -57.40 15.29
N SER A 36 34.35 -57.92 14.14
CA SER A 36 33.80 -59.28 13.85
C SER A 36 32.43 -59.66 14.46
N ASP A 37 31.51 -60.04 13.56
CA ASP A 37 30.45 -61.07 13.65
C ASP A 37 29.33 -61.06 14.70
N GLY A 38 28.12 -61.33 14.16
CA GLY A 38 27.04 -62.06 14.81
C GLY A 38 26.00 -61.27 15.61
N SER A 39 24.84 -61.83 15.96
CA SER A 39 24.10 -62.98 15.40
C SER A 39 22.90 -63.30 16.30
N LEU A 40 21.71 -63.56 15.73
CA LEU A 40 20.67 -64.43 16.30
C LEU A 40 20.05 -64.01 17.68
N CYS A 41 18.91 -64.53 18.13
CA CYS A 41 17.66 -64.90 17.44
C CYS A 41 16.52 -65.03 18.47
N CYS A 42 15.36 -65.52 17.99
CA CYS A 42 14.23 -66.05 18.76
C CYS A 42 13.34 -65.02 19.51
N GLY A 43 12.04 -65.25 19.65
CA GLY A 43 11.28 -66.45 19.24
C GLY A 43 9.78 -66.22 19.09
N ALA A 44 9.10 -67.22 18.53
CA ALA A 44 7.68 -67.21 18.22
C ALA A 44 6.77 -67.15 19.47
N HIS A 45 5.52 -66.72 19.29
CA HIS A 45 4.38 -67.66 19.35
C HIS A 45 3.10 -67.05 18.76
N THR A 46 2.11 -67.90 18.50
CA THR A 46 0.81 -67.58 17.86
C THR A 46 -0.38 -68.01 18.72
N LEU A 47 -1.54 -67.41 18.42
CA LEU A 47 -2.94 -67.77 18.80
C LEU A 47 -3.47 -67.39 20.20
N GLY A 48 -4.71 -66.90 20.16
CA GLY A 48 -5.64 -66.57 21.27
C GLY A 48 -7.03 -66.29 20.67
N HIS A 49 -8.13 -66.56 21.38
CA HIS A 49 -9.48 -66.65 20.80
C HIS A 49 -10.46 -65.52 21.24
N VAL A 50 -11.27 -65.06 20.26
CA VAL A 50 -12.75 -64.86 20.22
C VAL A 50 -13.55 -64.44 21.49
N GLU A 51 -14.56 -63.56 21.27
CA GLU A 51 -15.74 -63.13 22.10
C GLU A 51 -15.72 -61.64 22.55
N LYS A 52 -16.82 -60.87 22.73
CA LYS A 52 -18.23 -60.85 22.21
C LYS A 52 -18.90 -59.48 22.60
N GLU A 53 -20.24 -59.37 22.45
CA GLU A 53 -21.15 -58.26 22.88
C GLU A 53 -21.13 -57.00 21.98
N GLN A 54 -22.21 -56.41 21.42
CA GLN A 54 -23.70 -56.40 21.52
C GLN A 54 -24.40 -55.31 22.36
N SER A 55 -25.01 -54.35 21.63
CA SER A 55 -26.18 -53.51 22.00
C SER A 55 -25.94 -52.44 23.09
N THR A 56 -26.68 -51.31 23.18
CA THR A 56 -28.06 -50.96 22.76
C THR A 56 -28.18 -49.49 22.27
N GLN A 57 -29.42 -49.00 22.10
CA GLN A 57 -29.85 -47.59 21.97
C GLN A 57 -29.62 -46.86 20.65
N SER A 58 -30.39 -47.27 19.64
CA SER A 58 -31.00 -46.33 18.69
C SER A 58 -31.96 -45.38 19.42
N GLY A 59 -31.68 -44.06 19.44
CA GLY A 59 -32.53 -43.07 20.11
C GLY A 59 -32.58 -41.69 19.44
N GLU A 60 -31.44 -41.04 19.24
CA GLU A 60 -31.40 -39.57 19.04
C GLU A 60 -31.28 -39.10 17.56
N LEU A 61 -30.90 -39.99 16.64
CA LEU A 61 -30.67 -39.66 15.21
C LEU A 61 -31.93 -39.20 14.42
N LEU A 62 -33.10 -39.17 15.05
CA LEU A 62 -34.34 -38.61 14.48
C LEU A 62 -34.63 -37.15 14.89
N ALA A 63 -33.83 -36.57 15.80
CA ALA A 63 -33.99 -35.18 16.22
C ALA A 63 -33.28 -34.18 15.28
N GLU A 64 -32.04 -34.48 14.86
CA GLU A 64 -31.21 -33.54 14.07
C GLU A 64 -31.66 -33.39 12.61
N THR A 65 -32.39 -34.36 12.07
CA THR A 65 -32.78 -34.43 10.65
C THR A 65 -33.85 -33.41 10.21
N ARG A 66 -34.20 -32.44 11.08
CA ARG A 66 -35.16 -31.35 10.77
C ARG A 66 -34.56 -29.95 10.61
N ASN A 67 -33.28 -29.73 10.97
CA ASN A 67 -32.71 -28.38 11.07
C ASN A 67 -31.70 -28.00 9.95
N LEU A 68 -31.56 -28.80 8.89
CA LEU A 68 -30.58 -28.57 7.81
C LEU A 68 -31.23 -28.34 6.43
N THR A 69 -31.95 -27.23 6.29
CA THR A 69 -32.18 -26.59 4.99
C THR A 69 -30.89 -25.94 4.49
N PHE A 70 -30.45 -26.25 3.27
CA PHE A 70 -29.22 -25.70 2.69
C PHE A 70 -29.32 -24.17 2.44
N SER A 71 -28.39 -23.40 3.02
CA SER A 71 -28.04 -22.04 2.55
C SER A 71 -26.92 -22.12 1.51
N MET A 72 -26.86 -21.17 0.58
CA MET A 72 -25.91 -21.13 -0.55
C MET A 72 -24.47 -20.70 -0.19
N GLU A 73 -24.11 -20.63 1.09
CA GLU A 73 -22.90 -19.93 1.55
C GLU A 73 -21.65 -20.82 1.76
N GLN A 74 -21.72 -22.14 1.53
CA GLN A 74 -20.67 -23.09 1.96
C GLN A 74 -19.61 -23.50 0.92
N ASP A 75 -19.53 -22.86 -0.26
CA ASP A 75 -18.44 -23.09 -1.22
C ASP A 75 -17.06 -22.65 -0.69
N ALA A 76 -17.01 -21.71 0.27
CA ALA A 76 -15.77 -21.22 0.86
C ALA A 76 -14.99 -22.33 1.59
N SER A 77 -15.67 -23.18 2.35
CA SER A 77 -15.06 -24.20 3.22
C SER A 77 -14.22 -25.21 2.44
N LEU A 78 -14.70 -25.63 1.27
CA LEU A 78 -14.04 -26.64 0.43
C LEU A 78 -12.74 -26.10 -0.19
N LEU A 79 -12.79 -24.87 -0.70
CA LEU A 79 -11.64 -24.19 -1.30
C LEU A 79 -10.60 -23.78 -0.26
N VAL A 80 -11.03 -23.36 0.93
CA VAL A 80 -10.14 -23.06 2.06
C VAL A 80 -9.39 -24.32 2.52
N ALA A 81 -10.08 -25.45 2.76
CA ALA A 81 -9.43 -26.69 3.19
C ALA A 81 -8.39 -27.22 2.18
N LEU A 82 -8.69 -27.11 0.88
CA LEU A 82 -7.75 -27.46 -0.21
C LEU A 82 -6.54 -26.52 -0.28
N ALA A 83 -6.67 -25.26 0.16
CA ALA A 83 -5.59 -24.27 0.17
C ALA A 83 -4.73 -24.31 1.45
N THR A 84 -5.35 -24.55 2.63
CA THR A 84 -4.66 -24.51 3.94
C THR A 84 -3.89 -25.79 4.27
N LYS A 85 -4.17 -26.90 3.58
CA LYS A 85 -3.66 -28.25 3.86
C LYS A 85 -4.12 -28.83 5.21
N ASP A 86 -5.27 -28.40 5.72
CA ASP A 86 -5.89 -29.07 6.87
C ASP A 86 -6.37 -30.48 6.49
N LEU A 87 -5.57 -31.48 6.85
CA LEU A 87 -5.85 -32.89 6.63
C LEU A 87 -7.01 -33.42 7.49
N GLN A 88 -7.35 -32.79 8.61
CA GLN A 88 -8.45 -33.22 9.47
C GLN A 88 -9.79 -32.64 9.00
N GLY A 89 -9.84 -31.34 8.69
CA GLY A 89 -11.01 -30.71 8.07
C GLY A 89 -11.39 -31.36 6.74
N LEU A 90 -10.42 -31.65 5.87
CA LEU A 90 -10.67 -32.31 4.59
C LEU A 90 -11.13 -33.77 4.76
N LEU A 91 -10.59 -34.50 5.74
CA LEU A 91 -11.04 -35.85 6.10
C LEU A 91 -12.50 -35.87 6.61
N HIS A 92 -12.89 -34.89 7.42
CA HIS A 92 -14.26 -34.75 7.91
C HIS A 92 -15.24 -34.50 6.75
N VAL A 93 -14.90 -33.60 5.82
CA VAL A 93 -15.73 -33.33 4.63
C VAL A 93 -15.86 -34.55 3.72
N CYS A 94 -14.76 -35.24 3.39
CA CYS A 94 -14.83 -36.42 2.53
C CYS A 94 -15.63 -37.58 3.17
N THR A 95 -15.48 -37.81 4.47
CA THR A 95 -16.25 -38.87 5.17
C THR A 95 -17.73 -38.51 5.34
N PHE A 96 -18.09 -37.23 5.47
CA PHE A 96 -19.48 -36.76 5.43
C PHE A 96 -20.11 -37.02 4.04
N ILE A 97 -19.41 -36.69 2.97
CA ILE A 97 -19.87 -36.94 1.58
C ILE A 97 -20.09 -38.44 1.32
N SER A 98 -19.14 -39.31 1.70
CA SER A 98 -19.30 -40.77 1.55
C SER A 98 -20.53 -41.29 2.31
N LYS A 99 -20.74 -40.87 3.57
CA LYS A 99 -21.92 -41.27 4.36
C LYS A 99 -23.24 -40.77 3.75
N GLY A 100 -23.26 -39.53 3.24
CA GLY A 100 -24.47 -38.95 2.63
C GLY A 100 -24.90 -39.68 1.36
N VAL A 101 -23.94 -40.08 0.51
CA VAL A 101 -24.22 -40.83 -0.72
C VAL A 101 -24.65 -42.27 -0.42
N GLU A 102 -24.05 -42.93 0.57
CA GLU A 102 -24.41 -44.30 0.99
C GLU A 102 -25.83 -44.42 1.60
N GLN A 103 -26.48 -43.31 1.96
CA GLN A 103 -27.85 -43.30 2.53
C GLN A 103 -28.97 -43.05 1.50
N ILE A 104 -28.66 -42.87 0.22
CA ILE A 104 -29.66 -42.59 -0.83
C ILE A 104 -30.41 -43.89 -1.21
N LYS A 105 -31.67 -44.02 -0.76
CA LYS A 105 -32.55 -45.13 -1.12
C LYS A 105 -33.00 -45.06 -2.60
N GLU A 106 -33.14 -46.24 -3.22
CA GLU A 106 -33.37 -46.44 -4.66
C GLU A 106 -34.62 -45.72 -5.22
N GLU A 107 -35.66 -45.48 -4.42
CA GLU A 107 -36.89 -44.85 -4.92
C GLU A 107 -36.68 -43.36 -5.33
N LYS A 108 -35.74 -42.65 -4.71
CA LYS A 108 -35.40 -41.26 -5.08
C LYS A 108 -34.40 -41.14 -6.23
N TYR A 109 -33.87 -42.26 -6.74
CA TYR A 109 -32.81 -42.24 -7.76
C TYR A 109 -33.26 -41.57 -9.06
N LYS A 110 -34.54 -41.65 -9.43
CA LYS A 110 -35.08 -41.06 -10.67
C LYS A 110 -35.23 -39.54 -10.61
N GLU A 111 -35.64 -38.98 -9.48
CA GLU A 111 -35.73 -37.53 -9.27
C GLU A 111 -34.31 -36.92 -9.23
N ALA A 112 -33.38 -37.59 -8.55
CA ALA A 112 -31.98 -37.23 -8.58
C ALA A 112 -31.38 -37.32 -10.01
N LEU A 113 -31.71 -38.37 -10.78
CA LEU A 113 -31.22 -38.54 -12.15
C LEU A 113 -31.60 -37.36 -13.05
N PHE A 114 -32.82 -36.82 -12.92
CA PHE A 114 -33.27 -35.67 -13.71
C PHE A 114 -32.45 -34.42 -13.41
N VAL A 115 -32.25 -34.09 -12.12
CA VAL A 115 -31.42 -32.95 -11.67
C VAL A 115 -29.95 -33.13 -12.07
N PHE A 116 -29.41 -34.35 -12.02
CA PHE A 116 -28.06 -34.65 -12.51
C PHE A 116 -27.94 -34.66 -14.05
N GLN A 117 -29.03 -34.85 -14.79
CA GLN A 117 -29.05 -34.77 -16.26
C GLN A 117 -29.06 -33.33 -16.77
N GLU A 118 -29.64 -32.37 -16.04
CA GLU A 118 -29.39 -30.94 -16.32
C GLU A 118 -27.93 -30.57 -16.04
N ALA A 119 -27.31 -31.15 -15.00
CA ALA A 119 -25.90 -30.96 -14.64
C ALA A 119 -24.89 -31.71 -15.55
N SER A 120 -25.16 -31.73 -16.85
CA SER A 120 -24.53 -32.50 -17.95
C SER A 120 -23.03 -32.28 -18.24
N THR A 121 -22.23 -31.81 -17.28
CA THR A 121 -20.80 -31.47 -17.46
C THR A 121 -19.84 -32.08 -16.44
N ARG A 122 -20.29 -32.96 -15.52
CA ARG A 122 -19.44 -33.62 -14.49
C ARG A 122 -19.80 -35.11 -14.27
N PRO A 123 -18.88 -35.93 -13.73
CA PRO A 123 -18.96 -37.40 -13.84
C PRO A 123 -19.99 -38.05 -12.91
N SER A 124 -20.23 -39.35 -13.13
CA SER A 124 -21.28 -40.13 -12.48
C SER A 124 -21.17 -40.17 -10.93
N PRO A 125 -22.29 -40.37 -10.20
CA PRO A 125 -22.28 -40.46 -8.74
C PRO A 125 -21.34 -41.55 -8.19
N ILE A 126 -21.19 -42.66 -8.93
CA ILE A 126 -20.27 -43.77 -8.60
C ILE A 126 -18.81 -43.29 -8.66
N ALA A 127 -18.42 -42.60 -9.73
CA ALA A 127 -17.09 -42.03 -9.87
C ALA A 127 -16.81 -40.95 -8.80
N LEU A 128 -17.82 -40.16 -8.41
CA LEU A 128 -17.70 -39.19 -7.32
C LEU A 128 -17.44 -39.87 -5.97
N LEU A 129 -18.18 -40.94 -5.65
CA LEU A 129 -18.03 -41.72 -4.43
C LEU A 129 -16.66 -42.43 -4.36
N ALA A 130 -16.20 -43.01 -5.47
CA ALA A 130 -14.86 -43.59 -5.56
C ALA A 130 -13.76 -42.53 -5.36
N HIS A 131 -13.94 -41.31 -5.90
CA HIS A 131 -13.00 -40.20 -5.71
C HIS A 131 -12.96 -39.72 -4.25
N ALA A 132 -14.10 -39.65 -3.57
CA ALA A 132 -14.19 -39.33 -2.14
C ALA A 132 -13.46 -40.38 -1.29
N TYR A 133 -13.63 -41.67 -1.57
CA TYR A 133 -12.89 -42.75 -0.90
C TYR A 133 -11.38 -42.68 -1.17
N MET A 134 -10.96 -42.33 -2.40
CA MET A 134 -9.54 -42.18 -2.76
C MET A 134 -8.88 -40.97 -2.06
N LEU A 135 -9.58 -39.84 -1.95
CA LEU A 135 -9.12 -38.68 -1.15
C LEU A 135 -9.06 -38.99 0.35
N THR A 136 -10.05 -39.71 0.87
CA THR A 136 -10.08 -40.19 2.28
C THR A 136 -8.86 -41.07 2.58
N GLY A 137 -8.53 -42.01 1.68
CA GLY A 137 -7.34 -42.86 1.79
C GLY A 137 -6.03 -42.06 1.76
N PHE A 138 -5.95 -41.02 0.92
CA PHE A 138 -4.79 -40.14 0.87
C PHE A 138 -4.58 -39.35 2.17
N CYS A 139 -5.66 -38.91 2.81
CA CYS A 139 -5.58 -38.24 4.11
C CYS A 139 -5.08 -39.20 5.20
N TYR A 140 -5.62 -40.42 5.30
CA TYR A 140 -5.13 -41.43 6.26
C TYR A 140 -3.66 -41.80 6.02
N ALA A 141 -3.20 -41.90 4.77
CA ALA A 141 -1.79 -42.14 4.46
C ALA A 141 -0.90 -41.00 4.97
N LYS A 142 -1.31 -39.74 4.79
CA LYS A 142 -0.55 -38.58 5.29
C LYS A 142 -0.64 -38.36 6.80
N LEU A 143 -1.63 -38.95 7.46
CA LEU A 143 -1.74 -39.03 8.93
C LEU A 143 -1.05 -40.27 9.52
N GLN A 144 -0.19 -40.96 8.75
CA GLN A 144 0.53 -42.18 9.15
C GLN A 144 -0.38 -43.33 9.63
N GLN A 145 -1.58 -43.46 9.05
CA GLN A 145 -2.52 -44.57 9.29
C GLN A 145 -2.65 -45.46 8.03
N PRO A 146 -1.61 -46.23 7.68
CA PRO A 146 -1.52 -46.93 6.39
C PRO A 146 -2.57 -48.03 6.21
N GLN A 147 -2.99 -48.71 7.28
CA GLN A 147 -4.04 -49.74 7.19
C GLN A 147 -5.41 -49.14 6.84
N SER A 148 -5.79 -48.03 7.49
CA SER A 148 -7.01 -47.26 7.16
C SER A 148 -6.97 -46.71 5.73
N ALA A 149 -5.80 -46.22 5.29
CA ALA A 149 -5.59 -45.77 3.92
C ALA A 149 -5.85 -46.87 2.89
N LEU A 150 -5.25 -48.06 3.09
CA LEU A 150 -5.45 -49.24 2.24
C LEU A 150 -6.90 -49.69 2.22
N GLN A 151 -7.61 -49.64 3.35
CA GLN A 151 -9.03 -49.98 3.41
C GLN A 151 -9.91 -49.01 2.61
N CYS A 152 -9.61 -47.70 2.66
CA CYS A 152 -10.27 -46.70 1.81
C CYS A 152 -9.96 -46.87 0.33
N TYR A 153 -8.71 -47.18 -0.05
CA TYR A 153 -8.35 -47.48 -1.44
C TYR A 153 -9.01 -48.77 -1.95
N LYS A 154 -9.16 -49.79 -1.11
CA LYS A 154 -9.92 -51.00 -1.45
C LYS A 154 -11.39 -50.68 -1.71
N LYS A 155 -12.03 -49.91 -0.81
CA LYS A 155 -13.41 -49.42 -1.04
C LYS A 155 -13.55 -48.60 -2.33
N ALA A 156 -12.58 -47.76 -2.68
CA ALA A 156 -12.60 -47.01 -3.93
C ALA A 156 -12.63 -47.94 -5.17
N LEU A 157 -11.93 -49.07 -5.11
CA LEU A 157 -11.90 -50.09 -6.18
C LEU A 157 -13.13 -51.01 -6.17
N GLU A 158 -13.76 -51.22 -5.01
CA GLU A 158 -15.05 -51.91 -4.87
C GLU A 158 -16.22 -51.07 -5.43
N VAL A 159 -16.10 -49.73 -5.40
CA VAL A 159 -17.09 -48.79 -5.96
C VAL A 159 -16.86 -48.49 -7.44
N ASP A 160 -15.62 -48.19 -7.85
CA ASP A 160 -15.23 -48.05 -9.26
C ASP A 160 -13.97 -48.87 -9.56
N PHE A 161 -14.20 -50.00 -10.25
CA PHE A 161 -13.17 -50.96 -10.63
C PHE A 161 -12.12 -50.37 -11.58
N ASN A 162 -12.44 -49.27 -12.29
CA ASN A 162 -11.51 -48.56 -13.17
C ASN A 162 -10.65 -47.51 -12.43
N CYS A 163 -10.73 -47.42 -11.09
CA CYS A 163 -9.98 -46.46 -10.29
C CYS A 163 -8.48 -46.82 -10.17
N HIS A 164 -7.76 -46.88 -11.30
CA HIS A 164 -6.33 -47.26 -11.38
C HIS A 164 -5.42 -46.44 -10.44
N ARG A 165 -5.83 -45.22 -10.09
CA ARG A 165 -5.12 -44.35 -9.14
C ARG A 165 -5.14 -44.88 -7.71
N ALA A 166 -6.19 -45.60 -7.29
CA ALA A 166 -6.25 -46.24 -5.98
C ALA A 166 -5.27 -47.43 -5.88
N LEU A 167 -5.10 -48.23 -6.95
CA LEU A 167 -4.07 -49.28 -7.03
C LEU A 167 -2.64 -48.69 -6.95
N TYR A 168 -2.39 -47.56 -7.59
CA TYR A 168 -1.09 -46.89 -7.52
C TYR A 168 -0.82 -46.23 -6.15
N GLN A 169 -1.84 -45.71 -5.46
CA GLN A 169 -1.66 -45.22 -4.09
C GLN A 169 -1.54 -46.37 -3.07
N SER A 170 -2.19 -47.52 -3.29
CA SER A 170 -2.05 -48.67 -2.40
C SER A 170 -0.65 -49.28 -2.48
N SER A 171 -0.04 -49.40 -3.67
CA SER A 171 1.34 -49.88 -3.80
C SER A 171 2.35 -48.98 -3.08
N LEU A 172 2.17 -47.64 -3.14
CA LEU A 172 2.99 -46.70 -2.37
C LEU A 172 2.84 -46.86 -0.85
N VAL A 173 1.66 -47.21 -0.35
CA VAL A 173 1.45 -47.48 1.08
C VAL A 173 1.98 -48.87 1.48
N TYR A 174 1.91 -49.88 0.61
CA TYR A 174 2.59 -51.16 0.84
C TYR A 174 4.12 -51.00 0.88
N ARG A 175 4.67 -50.08 0.08
CA ARG A 175 6.08 -49.68 0.11
C ARG A 175 6.48 -49.00 1.42
N GLU A 176 5.65 -48.09 1.95
CA GLU A 176 5.85 -47.46 3.27
C GLU A 176 5.72 -48.48 4.42
N LEU A 177 4.93 -49.54 4.26
CA LEU A 177 4.85 -50.69 5.16
C LEU A 177 5.98 -51.72 4.97
N GLY A 178 6.89 -51.54 4.00
CA GLY A 178 7.98 -52.46 3.70
C GLY A 178 7.56 -53.81 3.09
N ASN A 179 6.30 -53.98 2.69
CA ASN A 179 5.78 -55.22 2.11
C ASN A 179 5.94 -55.22 0.59
N SER A 180 7.16 -55.46 0.14
CA SER A 180 7.54 -55.47 -1.28
C SER A 180 6.77 -56.49 -2.13
N ASN A 181 6.35 -57.63 -1.58
CA ASN A 181 5.52 -58.59 -2.31
C ASN A 181 4.14 -58.02 -2.63
N ALA A 182 3.49 -57.34 -1.67
CA ALA A 182 2.18 -56.70 -1.90
C ALA A 182 2.28 -55.47 -2.81
N GLU A 183 3.39 -54.72 -2.75
CA GLU A 183 3.72 -53.64 -3.70
C GLU A 183 3.82 -54.20 -5.13
N ILE A 184 4.58 -55.28 -5.33
CA ILE A 184 4.77 -55.96 -6.62
C ILE A 184 3.46 -56.56 -7.14
N GLU A 185 2.65 -57.19 -6.28
CA GLU A 185 1.37 -57.79 -6.66
C GLU A 185 0.32 -56.73 -7.06
N ALA A 186 0.25 -55.60 -6.33
CA ALA A 186 -0.61 -54.47 -6.71
C ALA A 186 -0.20 -53.85 -8.06
N LEU A 187 1.11 -53.75 -8.34
CA LEU A 187 1.64 -53.31 -9.63
C LEU A 187 1.37 -54.34 -10.76
N HIS A 188 1.41 -55.64 -10.46
CA HIS A 188 1.05 -56.69 -11.42
C HIS A 188 -0.46 -56.73 -11.73
N LEU A 189 -1.34 -56.43 -10.77
CA LEU A 189 -2.78 -56.28 -11.04
C LEU A 189 -3.06 -55.06 -11.92
N LEU A 190 -2.33 -53.95 -11.72
CA LEU A 190 -2.34 -52.79 -12.63
C LEU A 190 -1.87 -53.15 -14.06
N HIS A 191 -1.04 -54.19 -14.21
CA HIS A 191 -0.56 -54.71 -15.49
C HIS A 191 -1.54 -55.71 -16.14
N SER A 192 -2.19 -56.57 -15.36
CA SER A 192 -3.05 -57.65 -15.90
C SER A 192 -4.33 -57.13 -16.54
N PHE A 193 -4.93 -56.07 -15.99
CA PHE A 193 -6.14 -55.45 -16.53
C PHE A 193 -6.00 -54.96 -17.98
N ASN A 194 -4.81 -54.46 -18.35
CA ASN A 194 -4.54 -53.97 -19.71
C ASN A 194 -4.54 -55.08 -20.78
N ARG A 195 -4.41 -56.37 -20.42
CA ARG A 195 -4.46 -57.47 -21.41
C ARG A 195 -5.88 -57.86 -21.84
N LEU A 196 -6.91 -57.52 -21.05
CA LEU A 196 -8.28 -57.95 -21.34
C LEU A 196 -9.02 -57.02 -22.33
N GLN A 197 -8.61 -55.75 -22.44
CA GLN A 197 -9.23 -54.80 -23.38
C GLN A 197 -8.62 -54.85 -24.80
N SER A 198 -7.44 -55.43 -24.99
CA SER A 198 -6.68 -55.33 -26.25
C SER A 198 -7.11 -56.32 -27.35
N PHE A 199 -8.34 -56.84 -27.32
CA PHE A 199 -8.79 -57.92 -28.23
C PHE A 199 -10.23 -57.78 -28.75
N ASN A 200 -10.69 -56.55 -29.05
CA ASN A 200 -11.91 -56.38 -29.87
C ASN A 200 -11.91 -55.07 -30.71
N PRO A 201 -11.49 -55.09 -31.98
CA PRO A 201 -11.36 -53.87 -32.80
C PRO A 201 -12.67 -53.11 -33.07
N ASN A 202 -13.81 -53.80 -33.03
CA ASN A 202 -15.09 -53.27 -33.55
C ASN A 202 -15.91 -52.45 -32.53
N MET A 203 -15.41 -52.24 -31.31
CA MET A 203 -16.09 -51.44 -30.26
C MET A 203 -15.67 -49.95 -30.23
N LEU A 204 -14.72 -49.53 -31.07
CA LEU A 204 -14.15 -48.18 -31.06
C LEU A 204 -14.97 -47.11 -31.83
N SER A 205 -16.14 -47.45 -32.39
CA SER A 205 -16.90 -46.57 -33.27
C SER A 205 -17.95 -45.68 -32.59
N ASN A 206 -18.33 -45.96 -31.34
CA ASN A 206 -19.40 -45.24 -30.64
C ASN A 206 -19.13 -45.11 -29.12
N HIS A 207 -18.27 -44.18 -28.71
CA HIS A 207 -18.35 -43.45 -27.43
C HIS A 207 -17.36 -42.27 -27.45
N ALA A 208 -17.67 -41.16 -26.77
CA ALA A 208 -16.92 -39.90 -26.87
C ALA A 208 -15.63 -39.85 -26.02
N ASP A 209 -15.29 -40.92 -25.31
CA ASP A 209 -14.24 -40.96 -24.28
C ASP A 209 -12.86 -41.43 -24.76
N ALA A 210 -12.48 -41.06 -25.99
CA ALA A 210 -11.10 -41.20 -26.47
C ALA A 210 -10.06 -40.42 -25.62
N SER A 211 -10.51 -39.57 -24.69
CA SER A 211 -9.68 -38.86 -23.72
C SER A 211 -9.15 -39.75 -22.57
N LEU A 212 -9.70 -40.96 -22.38
CA LEU A 212 -9.39 -41.84 -21.24
C LEU A 212 -8.17 -42.76 -21.43
N PHE A 213 -7.14 -42.32 -22.16
CA PHE A 213 -5.85 -43.01 -22.27
C PHE A 213 -4.75 -42.36 -21.40
N PRO A 214 -4.71 -42.58 -20.07
CA PRO A 214 -3.76 -41.93 -19.17
C PRO A 214 -2.36 -42.56 -19.24
N ARG A 215 -1.59 -42.16 -20.27
CA ARG A 215 -0.17 -41.77 -20.14
C ARG A 215 0.74 -42.72 -19.30
N ILE A 216 0.60 -44.03 -19.47
CA ILE A 216 1.39 -45.04 -18.75
C ILE A 216 2.91 -44.79 -18.87
N PRO A 217 3.48 -44.46 -20.04
CA PRO A 217 4.91 -44.12 -20.17
C PRO A 217 5.36 -42.95 -19.27
N VAL A 218 4.48 -41.97 -19.00
CA VAL A 218 4.79 -40.82 -18.14
C VAL A 218 4.95 -41.25 -16.68
N ILE A 219 4.08 -42.15 -16.20
CA ILE A 219 4.15 -42.69 -14.83
C ILE A 219 5.42 -43.52 -14.66
N TYR A 220 5.81 -44.31 -15.66
CA TYR A 220 7.07 -45.05 -15.67
C TYR A 220 8.29 -44.12 -15.67
N LEU A 221 8.25 -43.00 -16.42
CA LEU A 221 9.30 -41.98 -16.40
C LEU A 221 9.41 -41.25 -15.05
N GLU A 222 8.29 -40.93 -14.39
CA GLU A 222 8.29 -40.38 -13.03
C GLU A 222 8.85 -41.39 -12.01
N ALA A 223 8.51 -42.67 -12.14
CA ALA A 223 9.04 -43.74 -11.29
C ALA A 223 10.54 -43.96 -11.50
N ALA A 224 11.03 -44.01 -12.74
CA ALA A 224 12.46 -44.12 -13.04
C ALA A 224 13.26 -42.93 -12.50
N PHE A 225 12.73 -41.71 -12.63
CA PHE A 225 13.35 -40.52 -12.05
C PHE A 225 13.43 -40.59 -10.51
N ALA A 226 12.37 -41.07 -9.84
CA ALA A 226 12.37 -41.28 -8.39
C ALA A 226 13.39 -42.35 -7.97
N LEU A 227 13.45 -43.48 -8.67
CA LEU A 227 14.42 -44.55 -8.43
C LEU A 227 15.87 -44.09 -8.60
N LEU A 228 16.17 -43.23 -9.58
CA LEU A 228 17.50 -42.61 -9.72
C LEU A 228 17.86 -41.71 -8.54
N LYS A 229 16.90 -40.90 -8.05
CA LYS A 229 17.11 -40.05 -6.87
C LYS A 229 17.41 -40.90 -5.62
N ASP A 230 16.73 -42.03 -5.47
CA ASP A 230 16.92 -43.00 -4.38
C ASP A 230 18.11 -43.95 -4.64
N LYS A 231 18.95 -43.67 -5.65
CA LYS A 231 20.15 -44.45 -6.06
C LYS A 231 19.88 -45.91 -6.47
N ARG A 232 18.64 -46.27 -6.76
CA ARG A 232 18.21 -47.59 -7.27
C ARG A 232 18.39 -47.66 -8.80
N VAL A 233 19.64 -47.54 -9.25
CA VAL A 233 19.97 -47.29 -10.66
C VAL A 233 19.53 -48.43 -11.60
N TRP A 234 19.71 -49.69 -11.20
CA TRP A 234 19.32 -50.86 -12.02
C TRP A 234 17.81 -50.97 -12.22
N ASP A 235 17.01 -50.66 -11.19
CA ASP A 235 15.54 -50.65 -11.30
C ASP A 235 15.09 -49.53 -12.25
N ALA A 236 15.71 -48.35 -12.17
CA ALA A 236 15.43 -47.25 -13.07
C ALA A 236 15.79 -47.57 -14.53
N LEU A 237 16.89 -48.28 -14.79
CA LEU A 237 17.27 -48.74 -16.13
C LEU A 237 16.20 -49.66 -16.73
N ALA A 238 15.75 -50.68 -15.98
CA ALA A 238 14.71 -51.61 -16.43
C ALA A 238 13.36 -50.90 -16.70
N VAL A 239 12.96 -49.96 -15.84
CA VAL A 239 11.75 -49.14 -16.05
C VAL A 239 11.86 -48.26 -17.31
N CYS A 240 13.05 -47.77 -17.65
CA CYS A 240 13.27 -47.03 -18.90
C CYS A 240 13.29 -47.94 -20.14
N GLU A 241 13.86 -49.14 -20.06
CA GLU A 241 13.86 -50.10 -21.18
C GLU A 241 12.44 -50.50 -21.57
N GLU A 242 11.56 -50.74 -20.60
CA GLU A 242 10.15 -51.07 -20.81
C GLU A 242 9.37 -49.91 -21.49
N VAL A 243 9.73 -48.66 -21.21
CA VAL A 243 9.18 -47.47 -21.93
C VAL A 243 9.70 -47.41 -23.36
N ILE A 244 10.99 -47.68 -23.58
CA ILE A 244 11.63 -47.64 -24.90
C ILE A 244 11.05 -48.75 -25.81
N ALA A 245 10.98 -49.98 -25.32
CA ALA A 245 10.45 -51.13 -26.06
C ALA A 245 9.01 -50.91 -26.55
N LYS A 246 8.19 -50.18 -25.78
CA LYS A 246 6.79 -49.89 -26.12
C LYS A 246 6.58 -48.63 -26.97
N THR A 247 7.60 -47.78 -27.13
CA THR A 247 7.47 -46.49 -27.85
C THR A 247 8.25 -46.44 -29.16
N VAL A 248 9.35 -47.19 -29.32
CA VAL A 248 10.23 -47.10 -30.49
C VAL A 248 9.53 -47.45 -31.80
N ASP A 249 8.72 -48.51 -31.84
CA ASP A 249 8.06 -48.98 -33.07
C ASP A 249 6.92 -48.04 -33.54
N LEU A 250 6.42 -47.17 -32.66
CA LEU A 250 5.37 -46.19 -32.96
C LEU A 250 5.93 -44.87 -33.55
N ILE A 251 7.26 -44.69 -33.58
CA ILE A 251 7.90 -43.43 -33.97
C ILE A 251 8.20 -43.41 -35.48
N PRO A 252 7.62 -42.48 -36.26
CA PRO A 252 7.92 -42.35 -37.69
C PRO A 252 9.37 -41.92 -37.93
N LYS A 253 9.93 -42.28 -39.09
CA LYS A 253 11.33 -41.96 -39.45
C LYS A 253 11.63 -40.45 -39.47
N ARG A 254 10.62 -39.60 -39.71
CA ARG A 254 10.66 -38.14 -39.59
C ARG A 254 9.25 -37.64 -39.28
N LEU A 255 9.11 -36.69 -38.36
CA LEU A 255 7.83 -36.06 -38.01
C LEU A 255 7.86 -34.61 -38.48
N LEU A 256 6.89 -34.20 -39.30
CA LEU A 256 6.78 -32.83 -39.83
C LEU A 256 5.57 -32.14 -39.21
N ILE A 257 5.81 -31.03 -38.51
CA ILE A 257 4.76 -30.21 -37.90
C ILE A 257 4.52 -28.99 -38.79
N THR A 258 3.26 -28.79 -39.20
CA THR A 258 2.78 -27.65 -39.98
C THR A 258 1.83 -26.81 -39.12
N PRO A 259 2.17 -25.56 -38.77
CA PRO A 259 1.25 -24.70 -38.03
C PRO A 259 0.09 -24.27 -38.94
N SER A 260 -1.15 -24.59 -38.56
CA SER A 260 -2.33 -24.07 -39.26
C SER A 260 -2.61 -22.61 -38.85
N PRO A 261 -3.28 -21.82 -39.72
CA PRO A 261 -3.93 -20.58 -39.31
C PRO A 261 -5.38 -20.86 -38.87
N THR A 262 -5.79 -20.24 -37.76
CA THR A 262 -7.18 -19.91 -37.39
C THR A 262 -8.29 -20.93 -37.73
N VAL A 263 -8.73 -21.70 -36.73
CA VAL A 263 -10.05 -22.38 -36.76
C VAL A 263 -10.92 -21.85 -35.63
N SER A 264 -12.09 -21.34 -35.97
CA SER A 264 -13.10 -20.83 -35.04
C SER A 264 -13.74 -21.96 -34.23
N ARG A 265 -14.13 -21.70 -32.97
CA ARG A 265 -14.62 -22.72 -32.02
C ARG A 265 -15.98 -23.37 -32.35
N GLU A 266 -16.63 -22.99 -33.45
CA GLU A 266 -18.02 -23.36 -33.77
C GLU A 266 -18.16 -24.48 -34.83
N LEU A 267 -17.05 -25.00 -35.40
CA LEU A 267 -17.09 -25.90 -36.56
C LEU A 267 -16.41 -27.28 -36.38
N ILE A 268 -16.15 -27.69 -35.14
CA ILE A 268 -15.47 -28.97 -34.83
C ILE A 268 -16.36 -30.21 -35.06
N HIS A 269 -17.68 -30.05 -35.22
CA HIS A 269 -18.64 -31.15 -35.14
C HIS A 269 -18.75 -32.09 -36.36
N LEU A 270 -17.95 -31.89 -37.42
CA LEU A 270 -18.14 -32.56 -38.73
C LEU A 270 -16.88 -33.09 -39.45
N THR A 271 -15.70 -33.14 -38.81
CA THR A 271 -14.48 -33.74 -39.43
C THR A 271 -13.76 -34.75 -38.52
N LEU A 272 -14.29 -35.97 -38.51
CA LEU A 272 -13.64 -37.14 -37.91
C LEU A 272 -12.45 -37.64 -38.75
N GLU A 273 -11.29 -36.95 -38.70
CA GLU A 273 -9.95 -37.47 -39.05
C GLU A 273 -8.87 -36.35 -38.91
N SER A 274 -8.14 -36.25 -37.78
CA SER A 274 -6.90 -35.42 -37.73
C SER A 274 -5.95 -35.53 -36.51
N ASN A 275 -6.28 -36.20 -35.40
CA ASN A 275 -5.41 -36.24 -34.19
C ASN A 275 -4.05 -36.98 -34.34
N ALA A 276 -3.79 -37.58 -35.50
CA ALA A 276 -2.64 -38.46 -35.74
C ALA A 276 -1.20 -37.88 -35.66
N PRO A 277 -0.91 -36.55 -35.63
CA PRO A 277 0.46 -36.05 -35.48
C PRO A 277 0.88 -35.79 -34.02
N GLU A 278 -0.05 -35.49 -33.11
CA GLU A 278 0.27 -35.11 -31.72
C GLU A 278 0.69 -36.30 -30.86
N GLU A 279 -0.03 -37.42 -30.96
CA GLU A 279 0.30 -38.68 -30.27
C GLU A 279 1.72 -39.16 -30.64
N LYS A 280 2.11 -38.97 -31.90
CA LYS A 280 3.44 -39.32 -32.41
C LYS A 280 4.53 -38.37 -31.92
N LEU A 281 4.19 -37.14 -31.54
CA LEU A 281 5.09 -36.22 -30.84
C LEU A 281 5.25 -36.61 -29.36
N GLU A 282 4.17 -37.01 -28.66
CA GLU A 282 4.27 -37.50 -27.28
C GLU A 282 5.16 -38.77 -27.21
N CYS A 283 5.05 -39.72 -28.15
CA CYS A 283 5.94 -40.90 -28.23
C CYS A 283 7.44 -40.56 -28.45
N VAL A 284 7.74 -39.54 -29.26
CA VAL A 284 9.13 -39.06 -29.44
C VAL A 284 9.67 -38.42 -28.16
N LEU A 285 8.83 -37.68 -27.42
CA LEU A 285 9.20 -37.10 -26.13
C LEU A 285 9.42 -38.16 -25.04
N TRP A 286 8.56 -39.19 -24.96
CA TRP A 286 8.71 -40.28 -23.97
C TRP A 286 9.97 -41.10 -24.19
N SER A 287 10.22 -41.54 -25.43
CA SER A 287 11.45 -42.29 -25.77
C SER A 287 12.71 -41.45 -25.59
N GLY A 288 12.70 -40.17 -25.98
CA GLY A 288 13.79 -39.23 -25.75
C GLY A 288 14.09 -39.01 -24.26
N ALA A 289 13.05 -38.92 -23.42
CA ALA A 289 13.18 -38.82 -21.96
C ALA A 289 13.70 -40.13 -21.34
N ALA A 290 13.26 -41.30 -21.81
CA ALA A 290 13.74 -42.59 -21.32
C ALA A 290 15.24 -42.79 -21.61
N TYR A 291 15.69 -42.52 -22.84
CA TYR A 291 17.12 -42.57 -23.18
C TYR A 291 17.95 -41.51 -22.42
N PHE A 292 17.37 -40.36 -22.07
CA PHE A 292 18.02 -39.37 -21.20
C PHE A 292 18.23 -39.90 -19.77
N LEU A 293 17.18 -40.48 -19.15
CA LEU A 293 17.28 -41.08 -17.81
C LEU A 293 18.24 -42.28 -17.80
N GLN A 294 18.28 -43.10 -18.86
CA GLN A 294 19.32 -44.14 -19.01
C GLN A 294 20.73 -43.55 -19.11
N GLY A 295 20.92 -42.46 -19.87
CA GLY A 295 22.21 -41.78 -19.94
C GLY A 295 22.68 -41.29 -18.56
N GLN A 296 21.78 -40.69 -17.79
CA GLN A 296 22.00 -40.24 -16.41
C GLN A 296 22.31 -41.43 -15.47
N ALA A 297 21.59 -42.55 -15.62
CA ALA A 297 21.81 -43.79 -14.88
C ALA A 297 23.22 -44.36 -15.09
N HIS A 298 23.64 -44.51 -16.34
CA HIS A 298 25.00 -44.99 -16.66
C HIS A 298 26.08 -44.00 -16.21
N LEU A 299 25.81 -42.69 -16.22
CA LEU A 299 26.72 -41.69 -15.67
C LEU A 299 26.89 -41.83 -14.15
N MET A 300 25.81 -42.13 -13.40
CA MET A 300 25.91 -42.47 -11.96
C MET A 300 26.71 -43.76 -11.70
N LEU A 301 26.65 -44.73 -12.62
CA LEU A 301 27.50 -45.94 -12.60
C LEU A 301 28.94 -45.69 -13.11
N LYS A 302 29.26 -44.46 -13.51
CA LYS A 302 30.53 -44.05 -14.14
C LYS A 302 30.84 -44.71 -15.50
N ASP A 303 29.86 -45.35 -16.14
CA ASP A 303 29.99 -45.83 -17.51
C ASP A 303 29.75 -44.69 -18.51
N THR A 304 30.81 -43.90 -18.75
CA THR A 304 30.80 -42.82 -19.74
C THR A 304 30.62 -43.31 -21.18
N LYS A 305 30.73 -44.62 -21.45
CA LYS A 305 30.55 -45.18 -22.80
C LYS A 305 29.07 -45.35 -23.10
N GLU A 306 28.36 -46.04 -22.21
CA GLU A 306 26.94 -46.31 -22.41
C GLU A 306 26.07 -45.10 -22.05
N ALA A 307 26.55 -44.20 -21.17
CA ALA A 307 25.94 -42.88 -20.98
C ALA A 307 25.95 -42.05 -22.29
N LEU A 308 27.11 -41.94 -22.94
CA LEU A 308 27.27 -41.17 -24.19
C LEU A 308 26.53 -41.82 -25.38
N SER A 309 26.45 -43.15 -25.41
CA SER A 309 25.59 -43.95 -26.30
C SER A 309 24.12 -43.53 -26.12
N ASN A 310 23.58 -43.57 -24.90
CA ASN A 310 22.19 -43.28 -24.61
C ASN A 310 21.81 -41.80 -24.78
N PHE A 311 22.65 -40.84 -24.38
CA PHE A 311 22.42 -39.42 -24.70
C PHE A 311 22.42 -39.15 -26.21
N THR A 312 23.23 -39.87 -26.98
CA THR A 312 23.20 -39.78 -28.46
C THR A 312 21.94 -40.42 -29.04
N ARG A 313 21.45 -41.54 -28.49
CA ARG A 313 20.14 -42.12 -28.83
C ARG A 313 19.01 -41.12 -28.56
N ALA A 314 19.01 -40.45 -27.40
CA ALA A 314 18.03 -39.44 -27.03
C ALA A 314 17.99 -38.26 -28.03
N ILE A 315 19.14 -37.66 -28.37
CA ILE A 315 19.24 -36.60 -29.39
C ILE A 315 18.72 -37.10 -30.75
N ASN A 316 19.08 -38.32 -31.15
CA ASN A 316 18.64 -38.92 -32.41
C ASN A 316 17.12 -39.22 -32.48
N GLN A 317 16.41 -39.32 -31.35
CA GLN A 317 14.95 -39.31 -31.33
C GLN A 317 14.41 -37.87 -31.42
N LEU A 318 14.88 -36.97 -30.56
CA LEU A 318 14.37 -35.58 -30.42
C LEU A 318 14.59 -34.72 -31.69
N VAL A 319 15.58 -35.05 -32.52
CA VAL A 319 15.87 -34.38 -33.80
C VAL A 319 14.98 -34.87 -34.96
N LYS A 320 14.20 -35.96 -34.80
CA LYS A 320 13.23 -36.41 -35.82
C LYS A 320 12.09 -35.42 -36.07
N VAL A 321 11.83 -34.52 -35.12
CA VAL A 321 10.80 -33.47 -35.20
C VAL A 321 11.32 -32.29 -36.02
N CYS A 322 10.66 -32.00 -37.14
CA CYS A 322 10.97 -30.90 -38.04
C CYS A 322 9.78 -29.94 -38.16
N ILE A 323 10.01 -28.65 -37.98
CA ILE A 323 9.00 -27.58 -38.11
C ILE A 323 9.23 -26.87 -39.45
N LYS A 324 8.16 -26.58 -40.22
CA LYS A 324 8.29 -25.69 -41.39
C LYS A 324 8.48 -24.24 -40.93
N GLN A 325 9.64 -23.66 -41.22
CA GLN A 325 9.89 -22.23 -41.05
C GLN A 325 9.34 -21.46 -42.26
N ASN A 326 8.39 -20.54 -42.02
CA ASN A 326 8.10 -19.34 -42.82
C ASN A 326 6.96 -18.55 -42.17
N ASP A 327 7.28 -17.78 -41.13
CA ASP A 327 6.60 -16.53 -40.75
C ASP A 327 7.37 -15.86 -39.60
N PRO A 328 7.63 -14.52 -39.64
CA PRO A 328 8.29 -13.82 -38.52
C PRO A 328 7.37 -13.59 -37.31
N GLU A 329 6.05 -13.56 -37.53
CA GLU A 329 5.05 -13.18 -36.53
C GLU A 329 4.36 -14.38 -35.87
N ARG A 330 5.09 -15.14 -35.03
CA ARG A 330 4.47 -16.07 -34.05
C ARG A 330 5.34 -16.25 -32.79
N ARG A 331 5.00 -15.55 -31.70
CA ARG A 331 5.32 -15.95 -30.32
C ARG A 331 4.09 -16.53 -29.60
N ALA A 332 3.42 -17.44 -30.29
CA ALA A 332 2.38 -18.31 -29.75
C ALA A 332 2.62 -19.71 -30.35
N VAL A 333 3.39 -20.51 -29.63
CA VAL A 333 3.87 -21.85 -30.03
C VAL A 333 3.86 -22.71 -28.77
N ASP A 334 3.32 -23.93 -28.86
CA ASP A 334 2.87 -24.70 -27.70
C ASP A 334 3.92 -25.02 -26.64
N ASP A 335 3.45 -25.12 -25.39
CA ASP A 335 4.16 -25.68 -24.21
C ASP A 335 5.02 -26.91 -24.56
N THR A 336 4.47 -27.81 -25.38
CA THR A 336 5.10 -29.06 -25.83
C THR A 336 6.37 -28.83 -26.65
N LEU A 337 6.41 -27.78 -27.47
CA LEU A 337 7.58 -27.39 -28.26
C LEU A 337 8.64 -26.69 -27.41
N MET A 338 8.24 -25.90 -26.40
CA MET A 338 9.18 -25.38 -25.41
C MET A 338 9.87 -26.52 -24.63
N ILE A 339 9.12 -27.56 -24.26
CA ILE A 339 9.69 -28.74 -23.58
C ILE A 339 10.66 -29.51 -24.47
N LEU A 340 10.37 -29.64 -25.78
CA LEU A 340 11.26 -30.30 -26.74
C LEU A 340 12.66 -29.65 -26.75
N GLU A 341 12.74 -28.32 -26.85
CA GLU A 341 14.01 -27.60 -26.88
C GLU A 341 14.73 -27.59 -25.52
N VAL A 342 14.00 -27.44 -24.41
CA VAL A 342 14.61 -27.54 -23.07
C VAL A 342 15.18 -28.93 -22.81
N LEU A 343 14.50 -30.00 -23.26
CA LEU A 343 15.02 -31.37 -23.14
C LEU A 343 16.27 -31.57 -24.01
N LYS A 344 16.24 -31.15 -25.28
CA LYS A 344 17.42 -31.17 -26.18
C LYS A 344 18.62 -30.48 -25.53
N GLY A 345 18.43 -29.25 -25.03
CA GLY A 345 19.50 -28.45 -24.41
C GLY A 345 20.19 -29.18 -23.25
N LYS A 346 19.44 -29.91 -22.42
CA LYS A 346 20.01 -30.69 -21.30
C LYS A 346 20.66 -31.99 -21.72
N VAL A 347 20.15 -32.67 -22.75
CA VAL A 347 20.83 -33.85 -23.31
C VAL A 347 22.19 -33.47 -23.90
N PHE A 348 22.28 -32.32 -24.59
CA PHE A 348 23.55 -31.77 -25.04
C PHE A 348 24.51 -31.45 -23.89
N ALA A 349 24.04 -30.85 -22.79
CA ALA A 349 24.87 -30.55 -21.62
C ALA A 349 25.49 -31.81 -20.99
N LEU A 350 24.69 -32.85 -20.71
CA LEU A 350 25.21 -34.08 -20.09
C LEU A 350 26.10 -34.89 -21.04
N ARG A 351 25.82 -34.88 -22.35
CA ARG A 351 26.71 -35.50 -23.34
C ARG A 351 28.04 -34.74 -23.46
N ALA A 352 28.02 -33.41 -23.39
CA ALA A 352 29.23 -32.60 -23.33
C ALA A 352 30.08 -32.93 -22.09
N VAL A 353 29.47 -33.09 -20.90
CA VAL A 353 30.18 -33.57 -19.70
C VAL A 353 30.85 -34.93 -19.95
N CYS A 354 30.14 -35.90 -20.56
CA CYS A 354 30.72 -37.20 -20.94
C CYS A 354 31.93 -37.07 -21.90
N PHE A 355 31.91 -36.08 -22.81
CA PHE A 355 33.05 -35.78 -23.68
C PHE A 355 34.22 -35.12 -22.90
N VAL A 356 33.97 -34.26 -21.90
CA VAL A 356 35.02 -33.72 -21.01
C VAL A 356 35.67 -34.81 -20.16
N GLU A 357 34.88 -35.78 -19.68
CA GLU A 357 35.40 -36.95 -18.94
C GLU A 357 36.30 -37.85 -19.81
N ARG A 358 36.28 -37.66 -21.13
CA ARG A 358 37.04 -38.43 -22.13
C ARG A 358 38.11 -37.60 -22.85
N GLU A 359 38.37 -36.38 -22.37
CA GLU A 359 39.29 -35.40 -22.97
C GLU A 359 38.96 -35.00 -24.43
N GLN A 360 37.75 -35.32 -24.89
CA GLN A 360 37.22 -34.95 -26.22
C GLN A 360 36.66 -33.51 -26.17
N LEU A 361 37.56 -32.57 -25.91
CA LEU A 361 37.23 -31.19 -25.56
C LEU A 361 36.57 -30.39 -26.70
N LYS A 362 36.85 -30.72 -27.97
CA LYS A 362 36.26 -30.03 -29.13
C LYS A 362 34.79 -30.42 -29.32
N GLU A 363 34.48 -31.68 -29.07
CA GLU A 363 33.14 -32.26 -29.07
C GLU A 363 32.32 -31.70 -27.89
N ALA A 364 32.93 -31.65 -26.68
CA ALA A 364 32.33 -31.02 -25.51
C ALA A 364 32.01 -29.54 -25.72
N LEU A 365 32.95 -28.76 -26.28
CA LEU A 365 32.77 -27.35 -26.61
C LEU A 365 31.53 -27.15 -27.51
N ARG A 366 31.41 -27.96 -28.57
CA ARG A 366 30.30 -27.87 -29.52
C ARG A 366 28.96 -28.18 -28.87
N ASP A 367 28.87 -29.24 -28.08
CA ASP A 367 27.63 -29.63 -27.41
C ASP A 367 27.24 -28.64 -26.31
N PHE A 368 28.18 -28.06 -25.55
CA PHE A 368 27.88 -26.97 -24.61
C PHE A 368 27.37 -25.70 -25.32
N GLN A 369 27.92 -25.35 -26.49
CA GLN A 369 27.41 -24.23 -27.29
C GLN A 369 25.98 -24.49 -27.81
N LEU A 370 25.70 -25.70 -28.29
CA LEU A 370 24.34 -26.12 -28.69
C LEU A 370 23.37 -26.13 -27.49
N SER A 371 23.84 -26.53 -26.31
CA SER A 371 23.07 -26.49 -25.06
C SER A 371 22.66 -25.07 -24.69
N LEU A 372 23.56 -24.09 -24.77
CA LEU A 372 23.24 -22.68 -24.48
C LEU A 372 22.33 -22.05 -25.53
N HIS A 373 22.44 -22.46 -26.80
CA HIS A 373 21.52 -22.00 -27.85
C HIS A 373 20.08 -22.54 -27.64
N ALA A 374 19.93 -23.75 -27.12
CA ALA A 374 18.61 -24.32 -26.80
C ALA A 374 18.07 -23.85 -25.44
N THR A 375 18.96 -23.57 -24.48
CA THR A 375 18.64 -23.14 -23.11
C THR A 375 19.56 -22.01 -22.63
N PRO A 376 19.32 -20.74 -23.02
CA PRO A 376 20.15 -19.61 -22.59
C PRO A 376 20.01 -19.35 -21.08
N GLY A 377 21.09 -18.88 -20.44
CA GLY A 377 21.13 -18.56 -19.00
C GLY A 377 21.35 -19.76 -18.07
N CYS A 378 21.72 -20.93 -18.60
CA CYS A 378 21.98 -22.12 -17.79
C CYS A 378 23.40 -22.06 -17.18
N ARG A 379 23.55 -21.35 -16.05
CA ARG A 379 24.83 -21.07 -15.37
C ARG A 379 25.79 -22.26 -15.25
N ASN A 380 25.29 -23.46 -14.98
CA ASN A 380 26.13 -24.67 -14.88
C ASN A 380 26.78 -25.02 -16.23
N THR A 381 26.01 -24.94 -17.32
CA THR A 381 26.49 -25.13 -18.70
C THR A 381 27.53 -24.06 -19.08
N GLU A 382 27.32 -22.81 -18.66
CA GLU A 382 28.24 -21.69 -18.89
C GLU A 382 29.58 -21.89 -18.15
N MET A 383 29.54 -22.34 -16.89
CA MET A 383 30.74 -22.65 -16.09
C MET A 383 31.54 -23.82 -16.69
N TRP A 384 30.89 -24.90 -17.12
CA TRP A 384 31.57 -25.99 -17.83
C TRP A 384 32.12 -25.57 -19.20
N LEU A 385 31.45 -24.65 -19.90
CA LEU A 385 31.95 -24.09 -21.16
C LEU A 385 33.23 -23.27 -20.95
N VAL A 386 33.31 -22.46 -19.88
CA VAL A 386 34.54 -21.75 -19.48
C VAL A 386 35.68 -22.73 -19.21
N GLU A 387 35.44 -23.79 -18.45
CA GLU A 387 36.44 -24.83 -18.15
C GLU A 387 36.95 -25.53 -19.44
N VAL A 388 36.06 -25.84 -20.38
CA VAL A 388 36.45 -26.42 -21.67
C VAL A 388 37.21 -25.44 -22.55
N MET A 389 36.79 -24.17 -22.60
CA MET A 389 37.55 -23.11 -23.31
C MET A 389 38.95 -22.91 -22.71
N TRP A 390 39.08 -22.98 -21.38
CA TRP A 390 40.36 -22.87 -20.68
C TRP A 390 41.29 -24.05 -21.00
N ARG A 391 40.76 -25.28 -20.99
CA ARG A 391 41.51 -26.50 -21.40
C ARG A 391 41.86 -26.54 -22.90
N LEU A 392 41.10 -25.84 -23.74
CA LEU A 392 41.39 -25.62 -25.17
C LEU A 392 42.32 -24.41 -25.44
N ASP A 393 42.94 -23.86 -24.40
CA ASP A 393 43.85 -22.71 -24.42
C ASP A 393 43.22 -21.38 -24.91
N ARG A 394 41.89 -21.32 -25.04
CA ARG A 394 41.11 -20.12 -25.40
C ARG A 394 40.90 -19.19 -24.20
N LYS A 395 41.98 -18.93 -23.46
CA LYS A 395 42.01 -18.26 -22.14
C LYS A 395 41.38 -16.87 -22.15
N GLN A 396 41.50 -16.10 -23.23
CA GLN A 396 40.88 -14.78 -23.35
C GLN A 396 39.35 -14.85 -23.37
N GLU A 397 38.77 -15.75 -24.16
CA GLU A 397 37.31 -15.93 -24.27
C GLU A 397 36.75 -16.52 -22.97
N ALA A 398 37.43 -17.51 -22.41
CA ALA A 398 37.11 -18.09 -21.10
C ALA A 398 37.10 -17.01 -20.00
N ALA A 399 38.08 -16.10 -19.98
CA ALA A 399 38.14 -15.02 -19.00
C ALA A 399 37.05 -13.94 -19.18
N VAL A 400 36.63 -13.66 -20.42
CA VAL A 400 35.50 -12.75 -20.69
C VAL A 400 34.18 -13.37 -20.19
N MET A 401 33.92 -14.63 -20.56
CA MET A 401 32.71 -15.34 -20.12
C MET A 401 32.69 -15.54 -18.60
N TRP A 402 33.82 -15.88 -17.97
CA TRP A 402 33.93 -15.98 -16.51
C TRP A 402 33.60 -14.65 -15.81
N LYS A 403 34.10 -13.52 -16.32
CA LYS A 403 33.76 -12.19 -15.78
C LYS A 403 32.27 -11.87 -15.92
N GLN A 404 31.64 -12.24 -17.03
CA GLN A 404 30.19 -12.07 -17.22
C GLN A 404 29.39 -12.90 -16.20
N ILE A 405 29.75 -14.17 -16.00
CA ILE A 405 29.11 -15.07 -15.00
C ILE A 405 29.35 -14.59 -13.56
N HIS A 406 30.52 -14.03 -13.26
CA HIS A 406 30.85 -13.59 -11.90
C HIS A 406 30.15 -12.28 -11.53
N ASN A 407 30.11 -11.30 -12.46
CA ASN A 407 29.49 -10.00 -12.22
C ASN A 407 27.98 -10.09 -11.97
N SER A 408 27.28 -11.07 -12.58
CA SER A 408 25.84 -11.29 -12.33
C SER A 408 25.50 -11.65 -10.87
N THR A 409 26.49 -12.04 -10.06
CA THR A 409 26.28 -12.51 -8.68
C THR A 409 26.30 -11.40 -7.62
N LYS A 410 26.50 -10.12 -7.99
CA LYS A 410 26.83 -9.05 -7.02
C LYS A 410 25.97 -7.78 -7.07
N SER A 411 24.86 -7.74 -7.83
CA SER A 411 24.08 -6.51 -7.98
C SER A 411 22.57 -6.69 -8.11
N SER A 412 21.83 -6.05 -7.21
CA SER A 412 20.58 -5.34 -7.51
C SER A 412 20.60 -4.01 -6.72
N PRO A 413 19.94 -2.93 -7.19
CA PRO A 413 19.13 -2.79 -8.40
C PRO A 413 19.83 -2.00 -9.55
N SER A 414 19.04 -1.61 -10.57
CA SER A 414 19.32 -0.67 -11.69
C SER A 414 20.43 -0.95 -12.73
N VAL A 415 19.99 -1.38 -13.94
CA VAL A 415 20.29 -0.82 -15.29
C VAL A 415 21.62 -0.08 -15.51
N SER A 416 22.49 -0.33 -16.51
CA SER A 416 22.65 -1.32 -17.62
C SER A 416 24.12 -1.21 -18.13
N LYS A 417 24.76 -2.12 -18.90
CA LYS A 417 24.43 -2.71 -20.21
C LYS A 417 25.31 -3.91 -20.54
N ASN A 418 24.87 -4.75 -21.48
CA ASN A 418 25.68 -5.15 -22.64
C ASN A 418 24.73 -5.28 -23.84
N ASP A 419 25.12 -4.78 -25.02
CA ASP A 419 24.19 -4.55 -26.12
C ASP A 419 24.23 -5.64 -27.19
N ASP A 420 23.08 -6.25 -27.45
CA ASP A 420 22.86 -7.15 -28.57
C ASP A 420 22.77 -6.34 -29.87
N LEU A 421 23.83 -6.38 -30.68
CA LEU A 421 24.03 -5.53 -31.88
C LEU A 421 22.89 -5.63 -32.89
N SER A 422 22.20 -6.76 -32.90
CA SER A 422 20.99 -7.03 -33.71
C SER A 422 19.81 -6.09 -33.37
N THR A 423 19.76 -5.52 -32.16
CA THR A 423 18.66 -4.67 -31.67
C THR A 423 19.00 -3.18 -31.64
N ALA A 424 20.23 -2.79 -31.99
CA ALA A 424 20.75 -1.43 -31.82
C ALA A 424 19.96 -0.35 -32.59
N ILE A 425 19.24 -0.73 -33.66
CA ILE A 425 18.38 0.15 -34.47
C ILE A 425 17.08 0.54 -33.71
N LEU A 426 16.61 -0.31 -32.80
CA LEU A 426 15.36 -0.09 -32.03
C LEU A 426 15.59 0.65 -30.70
N LYS A 427 16.83 0.71 -30.21
CA LYS A 427 17.16 1.47 -28.99
C LYS A 427 17.27 2.96 -29.32
N GLN A 428 16.21 3.72 -29.06
CA GLN A 428 16.32 5.18 -29.00
C GLN A 428 17.41 5.54 -27.97
N LYS A 429 18.46 6.22 -28.42
CA LYS A 429 19.45 6.80 -27.51
C LYS A 429 18.80 7.96 -26.76
N ASN A 430 18.30 7.69 -25.55
CA ASN A 430 18.04 8.75 -24.58
C ASN A 430 19.35 9.52 -24.40
N ARG A 431 19.38 10.77 -24.89
CA ARG A 431 20.52 11.66 -24.73
C ARG A 431 20.49 12.19 -23.29
N PRO A 432 21.63 12.29 -22.59
CA PRO A 432 21.66 12.73 -21.20
C PRO A 432 21.05 14.14 -21.02
N ASN A 433 21.13 14.95 -22.08
CA ASN A 433 20.62 16.32 -22.12
C ASN A 433 19.10 16.45 -22.37
N ARG A 434 18.32 15.36 -22.29
CA ARG A 434 16.84 15.40 -22.30
C ARG A 434 16.31 15.13 -20.90
N LEU A 435 15.41 15.99 -20.43
CA LEU A 435 14.91 16.01 -19.06
C LEU A 435 13.41 16.27 -19.03
N ILE A 436 12.71 15.69 -18.05
CA ILE A 436 11.27 15.84 -17.83
C ILE A 436 11.01 17.10 -16.98
N VAL A 437 10.10 17.96 -17.44
CA VAL A 437 9.70 19.19 -16.73
C VAL A 437 8.92 18.85 -15.46
N ASP A 438 9.37 19.40 -14.33
CA ASP A 438 8.77 19.25 -13.01
C ASP A 438 8.56 20.61 -12.32
N GLU A 439 7.79 20.57 -11.24
CA GLU A 439 7.33 21.71 -10.45
C GLU A 439 8.47 22.27 -9.57
N SER A 440 8.71 23.58 -9.60
CA SER A 440 9.76 24.22 -8.78
C SER A 440 9.25 24.64 -7.40
N ILE A 441 10.09 24.41 -6.37
CA ILE A 441 9.89 24.98 -5.03
C ILE A 441 10.47 26.40 -4.96
N ASN A 442 11.47 26.70 -5.78
CA ASN A 442 11.99 28.06 -5.96
C ASN A 442 11.05 28.87 -6.87
N GLU A 443 10.70 30.08 -6.44
CA GLU A 443 9.83 31.01 -7.17
C GLU A 443 10.59 31.94 -8.14
N ASP A 444 11.92 31.86 -8.23
CA ASP A 444 12.69 32.71 -9.14
C ASP A 444 12.40 32.39 -10.62
N ASN A 445 11.99 33.41 -11.39
CA ASN A 445 11.63 33.32 -12.80
C ASN A 445 12.77 32.85 -13.73
N SER A 446 14.03 33.06 -13.33
CA SER A 446 15.23 32.89 -14.16
C SER A 446 16.01 31.62 -13.80
N VAL A 447 15.56 30.83 -12.82
CA VAL A 447 16.30 29.70 -12.26
C VAL A 447 15.65 28.36 -12.65
N VAL A 448 16.49 27.36 -12.90
CA VAL A 448 16.10 25.94 -12.97
C VAL A 448 16.97 25.08 -12.06
N SER A 449 16.36 24.05 -11.46
CA SER A 449 17.05 23.17 -10.52
C SER A 449 17.20 21.75 -11.05
N LEU A 450 18.37 21.15 -10.81
CA LEU A 450 18.76 19.79 -11.18
C LEU A 450 19.31 19.04 -9.96
N SER A 451 19.29 17.70 -9.99
CA SER A 451 20.05 16.91 -9.02
C SER A 451 21.55 17.14 -9.19
N GLN A 452 22.33 17.03 -8.12
CA GLN A 452 23.79 17.18 -8.19
C GLN A 452 24.43 16.18 -9.19
N ALA A 453 24.00 14.91 -9.14
CA ALA A 453 24.47 13.87 -10.05
C ALA A 453 24.18 14.23 -11.53
N LYS A 454 23.08 14.95 -11.79
CA LYS A 454 22.74 15.39 -13.15
C LYS A 454 23.53 16.60 -13.62
N MET A 455 23.86 17.53 -12.73
CA MET A 455 24.80 18.61 -13.05
C MET A 455 26.18 18.05 -13.39
N ASP A 456 26.66 17.07 -12.61
CA ASP A 456 27.94 16.40 -12.85
C ASP A 456 27.96 15.67 -14.21
N GLU A 457 26.88 14.97 -14.60
CA GLU A 457 26.77 14.31 -15.93
C GLU A 457 26.77 15.32 -17.08
N LEU A 458 26.16 16.50 -16.88
CA LEU A 458 26.06 17.57 -17.88
C LEU A 458 27.27 18.53 -17.87
N GLN A 459 28.20 18.35 -16.93
CA GLN A 459 29.36 19.21 -16.69
C GLN A 459 28.97 20.67 -16.40
N LEU A 460 27.92 20.86 -15.59
CA LEU A 460 27.40 22.15 -15.15
C LEU A 460 27.82 22.45 -13.70
N PHE A 461 28.15 23.70 -13.43
CA PHE A 461 28.38 24.23 -12.09
C PHE A 461 27.20 25.08 -11.61
N ARG A 462 27.05 25.21 -10.29
CA ARG A 462 26.02 26.05 -9.67
C ARG A 462 26.24 27.52 -10.07
N GLY A 463 25.27 28.11 -10.77
CA GLY A 463 25.35 29.46 -11.32
C GLY A 463 25.61 29.53 -12.83
N ASP A 464 25.90 28.41 -13.50
CA ASP A 464 26.08 28.39 -14.95
C ASP A 464 24.79 28.76 -15.70
N THR A 465 24.93 29.50 -16.81
CA THR A 465 23.82 29.77 -17.72
C THR A 465 23.58 28.61 -18.69
N VAL A 466 22.32 28.20 -18.81
CA VAL A 466 21.87 27.06 -19.61
C VAL A 466 20.80 27.47 -20.61
N LEU A 467 20.94 26.99 -21.86
CA LEU A 467 19.97 27.17 -22.93
C LEU A 467 18.99 25.99 -22.91
N LEU A 468 17.73 26.28 -22.60
CA LEU A 468 16.63 25.32 -22.58
C LEU A 468 15.88 25.37 -23.91
N LYS A 469 15.50 24.20 -24.44
CA LYS A 469 14.79 24.09 -25.72
C LYS A 469 13.50 23.28 -25.55
N GLY A 470 12.39 23.93 -25.88
CA GLY A 470 11.04 23.46 -25.63
C GLY A 470 10.31 23.01 -26.89
N LYS A 471 9.00 23.21 -26.92
CA LYS A 471 8.16 22.90 -28.09
C LYS A 471 8.16 24.07 -29.08
N LYS A 472 7.61 23.83 -30.28
CA LYS A 472 7.41 24.84 -31.34
C LYS A 472 8.68 25.65 -31.73
N ARG A 473 9.89 25.12 -31.45
CA ARG A 473 11.19 25.82 -31.58
C ARG A 473 11.35 27.07 -30.69
N ARG A 474 10.57 27.18 -29.61
CA ARG A 474 10.84 28.16 -28.54
C ARG A 474 12.04 27.67 -27.70
N GLU A 475 12.88 28.60 -27.28
CA GLU A 475 14.08 28.40 -26.46
C GLU A 475 14.10 29.49 -25.38
N THR A 476 14.73 29.27 -24.23
CA THR A 476 14.95 30.29 -23.19
C THR A 476 16.29 30.06 -22.48
N VAL A 477 16.78 31.04 -21.72
CA VAL A 477 18.07 30.96 -21.01
C VAL A 477 17.81 31.15 -19.51
N CYS A 478 18.32 30.23 -18.69
CA CYS A 478 18.15 30.23 -17.24
C CYS A 478 19.49 30.00 -16.53
N ILE A 479 19.54 30.26 -15.23
CA ILE A 479 20.64 29.91 -14.33
C ILE A 479 20.35 28.53 -13.73
N VAL A 480 21.36 27.65 -13.64
CA VAL A 480 21.21 26.31 -13.04
C VAL A 480 21.65 26.26 -11.57
N LEU A 481 20.85 25.60 -10.73
CA LEU A 481 21.16 25.32 -9.31
C LEU A 481 21.04 23.81 -8.98
N SER A 482 21.74 23.42 -7.93
CA SER A 482 21.66 22.10 -7.27
C SER A 482 20.41 21.99 -6.38
N ASP A 483 19.67 20.89 -6.48
CA ASP A 483 18.55 20.52 -5.60
C ASP A 483 18.57 19.01 -5.33
N ASP A 484 18.96 18.63 -4.11
CA ASP A 484 19.10 17.22 -3.69
C ASP A 484 17.75 16.47 -3.60
N SER A 485 16.63 17.19 -3.63
CA SER A 485 15.28 16.60 -3.67
C SER A 485 14.76 16.41 -5.09
N CYS A 486 15.51 16.82 -6.11
CA CYS A 486 15.20 16.58 -7.52
C CYS A 486 15.76 15.22 -7.99
N SER A 487 15.01 14.50 -8.82
CA SER A 487 15.44 13.22 -9.41
C SER A 487 16.17 13.41 -10.75
N ASP A 488 17.20 12.61 -11.02
CA ASP A 488 18.12 12.73 -12.19
C ASP A 488 17.47 12.77 -13.59
N GLU A 489 16.25 12.25 -13.75
CA GLU A 489 15.49 12.29 -15.02
C GLU A 489 14.68 13.58 -15.22
N LYS A 490 14.62 14.45 -14.21
CA LYS A 490 13.77 15.65 -14.15
C LYS A 490 14.56 16.97 -14.08
N VAL A 491 13.87 18.06 -14.39
CA VAL A 491 14.32 19.44 -14.21
C VAL A 491 13.17 20.27 -13.64
N ARG A 492 13.40 20.91 -12.50
CA ARG A 492 12.41 21.81 -11.87
C ARG A 492 12.52 23.20 -12.46
N MET A 493 11.40 23.78 -12.88
CA MET A 493 11.36 25.15 -13.40
C MET A 493 10.05 25.86 -13.09
N ASN A 494 10.14 27.17 -12.86
CA ASN A 494 9.00 28.04 -12.62
C ASN A 494 8.08 28.10 -13.86
N ARG A 495 6.78 28.28 -13.63
CA ARG A 495 5.72 28.43 -14.64
C ARG A 495 6.04 29.45 -15.73
N VAL A 496 6.72 30.55 -15.39
CA VAL A 496 7.26 31.53 -16.37
C VAL A 496 8.14 30.86 -17.43
N VAL A 497 9.07 30.01 -17.01
CA VAL A 497 9.97 29.23 -17.90
C VAL A 497 9.17 28.23 -18.73
N ARG A 498 8.17 27.56 -18.13
CA ARG A 498 7.28 26.61 -18.81
C ARG A 498 6.50 27.28 -19.94
N ASN A 499 5.89 28.44 -19.67
CA ASN A 499 5.13 29.21 -20.65
C ASN A 499 6.03 29.74 -21.78
N ASN A 500 7.23 30.26 -21.48
CA ASN A 500 8.18 30.70 -22.52
C ASN A 500 8.61 29.56 -23.46
N LEU A 501 8.85 28.37 -22.91
CA LEU A 501 9.17 27.16 -23.68
C LEU A 501 7.96 26.49 -24.35
N ARG A 502 6.73 26.95 -24.06
CA ARG A 502 5.44 26.35 -24.46
C ARG A 502 5.38 24.85 -24.12
N VAL A 503 5.76 24.49 -22.89
CA VAL A 503 5.73 23.14 -22.32
C VAL A 503 4.90 23.11 -21.04
N ARG A 504 4.31 21.96 -20.72
CA ARG A 504 3.65 21.71 -19.43
C ARG A 504 4.45 20.71 -18.59
N LEU A 505 4.02 20.47 -17.36
CA LEU A 505 4.57 19.42 -16.51
C LEU A 505 4.52 18.05 -17.22
N GLY A 506 5.54 17.22 -17.00
CA GLY A 506 5.70 15.92 -17.67
C GLY A 506 6.16 15.97 -19.13
N ASP A 507 6.27 17.16 -19.77
CA ASP A 507 6.90 17.27 -21.09
C ASP A 507 8.42 17.06 -21.00
N VAL A 508 9.04 16.64 -22.11
CA VAL A 508 10.51 16.48 -22.21
C VAL A 508 11.13 17.65 -22.97
N ILE A 509 11.93 18.46 -22.28
CA ILE A 509 12.78 19.49 -22.89
C ILE A 509 14.18 18.95 -23.22
N SER A 510 15.02 19.77 -23.85
CA SER A 510 16.47 19.55 -23.83
C SER A 510 17.25 20.74 -23.32
N ILE A 511 18.20 20.48 -22.42
CA ILE A 511 19.13 21.45 -21.84
C ILE A 511 20.47 21.44 -22.60
N GLN A 512 21.15 22.58 -22.67
CA GLN A 512 22.52 22.70 -23.18
C GLN A 512 23.29 23.76 -22.35
N PRO A 513 24.57 23.53 -21.99
CA PRO A 513 25.39 24.57 -21.38
C PRO A 513 25.55 25.76 -22.33
N CYS A 514 25.51 26.98 -21.80
CA CYS A 514 25.60 28.22 -22.58
C CYS A 514 26.54 29.21 -21.87
N PRO A 515 27.88 28.98 -21.89
CA PRO A 515 28.85 29.86 -21.24
C PRO A 515 29.07 31.20 -21.99
N ASP A 516 28.72 31.28 -23.27
CA ASP A 516 28.98 32.44 -24.14
C ASP A 516 27.94 33.58 -23.99
N VAL A 517 27.19 33.64 -22.88
CA VAL A 517 26.19 34.69 -22.65
C VAL A 517 26.88 36.00 -22.28
N LYS A 518 26.58 37.06 -23.02
CA LYS A 518 27.18 38.39 -22.88
C LYS A 518 26.29 39.31 -22.06
N TYR A 519 26.90 40.28 -21.37
CA TYR A 519 26.17 41.38 -20.75
C TYR A 519 25.42 42.21 -21.81
N GLY A 520 24.21 42.64 -21.46
CA GLY A 520 23.38 43.52 -22.28
C GLY A 520 23.93 44.94 -22.30
N LYS A 521 23.89 45.58 -23.46
CA LYS A 521 24.07 47.04 -23.59
C LYS A 521 22.74 47.76 -23.45
N ARG A 522 21.71 47.23 -24.15
CA ARG A 522 20.35 47.75 -24.11
C ARG A 522 19.33 46.62 -24.20
N ILE A 523 18.19 46.83 -23.54
CA ILE A 523 17.04 45.93 -23.54
C ILE A 523 15.79 46.78 -23.75
N HIS A 524 14.87 46.35 -24.60
CA HIS A 524 13.53 46.94 -24.74
C HIS A 524 12.49 45.95 -24.23
N VAL A 525 11.76 46.36 -23.19
CA VAL A 525 10.66 45.62 -22.57
C VAL A 525 9.39 46.46 -22.61
N LEU A 526 8.25 45.85 -22.89
CA LEU A 526 6.95 46.50 -22.79
C LEU A 526 5.98 45.64 -21.97
N PRO A 527 5.07 46.25 -21.20
CA PRO A 527 4.05 45.52 -20.46
C PRO A 527 3.02 44.90 -21.41
N ILE A 528 2.34 43.85 -20.95
CA ILE A 528 1.16 43.30 -21.61
C ILE A 528 -0.09 44.04 -21.12
N ASP A 529 -0.96 44.44 -22.05
CA ASP A 529 -2.04 45.41 -21.82
C ASP A 529 -2.99 45.02 -20.68
N ASP A 530 -3.50 43.79 -20.68
CA ASP A 530 -4.41 43.29 -19.63
C ASP A 530 -3.82 43.36 -18.21
N THR A 531 -2.50 43.31 -18.07
CA THR A 531 -1.86 43.36 -16.74
C THR A 531 -1.69 44.77 -16.19
N VAL A 532 -1.76 45.82 -17.02
CA VAL A 532 -1.53 47.22 -16.61
C VAL A 532 -2.78 48.11 -16.59
N GLU A 533 -3.94 47.63 -17.02
CA GLU A 533 -5.20 48.41 -16.95
C GLU A 533 -5.45 48.97 -15.53
N GLY A 534 -5.47 50.30 -15.38
CA GLY A 534 -5.66 50.99 -14.09
C GLY A 534 -4.40 51.25 -13.25
N ILE A 535 -3.19 50.97 -13.76
CA ILE A 535 -1.92 51.41 -13.15
C ILE A 535 -1.38 52.62 -13.91
N THR A 536 -0.96 53.65 -13.19
CA THR A 536 -0.21 54.81 -13.72
C THR A 536 1.12 55.03 -12.98
N GLY A 537 1.91 55.99 -13.45
CA GLY A 537 3.23 56.30 -12.89
C GLY A 537 4.38 55.52 -13.52
N ASN A 538 5.55 55.56 -12.87
CA ASN A 538 6.81 55.07 -13.43
C ASN A 538 7.02 53.56 -13.20
N LEU A 539 6.46 52.73 -14.09
CA LEU A 539 6.58 51.26 -14.05
C LEU A 539 8.03 50.75 -13.97
N PHE A 540 9.03 51.52 -14.45
CA PHE A 540 10.44 51.11 -14.39
C PHE A 540 10.98 51.11 -12.96
N GLU A 541 10.78 52.20 -12.21
CA GLU A 541 11.28 52.34 -10.84
C GLU A 541 10.59 51.36 -9.87
N VAL A 542 9.30 51.09 -10.07
CA VAL A 542 8.51 50.24 -9.17
C VAL A 542 8.72 48.74 -9.44
N TYR A 543 8.74 48.30 -10.70
CA TYR A 543 8.79 46.87 -11.05
C TYR A 543 10.16 46.45 -11.59
N LEU A 544 10.62 47.06 -12.69
CA LEU A 544 11.77 46.56 -13.45
C LEU A 544 13.10 46.74 -12.68
N LYS A 545 13.27 47.86 -12.00
CA LYS A 545 14.51 48.19 -11.28
C LYS A 545 14.77 47.25 -10.09
N PRO A 546 13.84 46.99 -9.15
CA PRO A 546 14.03 45.96 -8.12
C PRO A 546 14.25 44.56 -8.69
N TYR A 547 13.57 44.21 -9.79
CA TYR A 547 13.65 42.88 -10.39
C TYR A 547 15.02 42.54 -10.99
N PHE A 548 15.73 43.52 -11.55
CA PHE A 548 17.07 43.36 -12.14
C PHE A 548 18.23 43.76 -11.22
N LEU A 549 17.98 44.41 -10.08
CA LEU A 549 19.00 44.86 -9.13
C LEU A 549 19.82 43.66 -8.61
N GLU A 550 21.14 43.68 -8.85
CA GLU A 550 22.14 42.68 -8.44
C GLU A 550 21.88 41.21 -8.86
N ALA A 551 20.77 40.92 -9.54
CA ALA A 551 20.32 39.56 -9.82
C ALA A 551 20.93 38.89 -11.07
N TYR A 552 21.69 39.64 -11.88
CA TYR A 552 22.39 39.18 -13.10
C TYR A 552 21.55 38.26 -14.02
N ARG A 553 20.27 38.59 -14.18
CA ARG A 553 19.28 37.70 -14.83
C ARG A 553 19.60 37.50 -16.31
N PRO A 554 19.72 36.25 -16.82
CA PRO A 554 19.69 36.01 -18.25
C PRO A 554 18.27 36.26 -18.78
N ILE A 555 18.18 36.97 -19.91
CA ILE A 555 16.93 37.16 -20.66
C ILE A 555 17.15 36.93 -22.16
N ARG A 556 16.04 36.75 -22.89
CA ARG A 556 16.04 36.43 -24.32
C ARG A 556 14.91 37.18 -25.04
N LYS A 557 15.14 37.57 -26.30
CA LYS A 557 14.15 38.26 -27.14
C LYS A 557 12.93 37.37 -27.42
N GLY A 558 11.74 37.89 -27.10
CA GLY A 558 10.45 37.22 -27.26
C GLY A 558 9.99 36.40 -26.05
N ASP A 559 10.72 36.47 -24.92
CA ASP A 559 10.33 35.84 -23.66
C ASP A 559 9.49 36.83 -22.82
N ILE A 560 8.58 36.31 -21.98
CA ILE A 560 7.74 37.05 -21.05
C ILE A 560 8.20 36.74 -19.61
N PHE A 561 8.15 37.72 -18.71
CA PHE A 561 8.42 37.51 -17.28
C PHE A 561 7.43 38.29 -16.41
N LEU A 562 7.15 37.74 -15.22
CA LEU A 562 6.21 38.30 -14.25
C LEU A 562 6.96 39.07 -13.17
N VAL A 563 6.55 40.31 -12.88
CA VAL A 563 7.05 41.06 -11.71
C VAL A 563 5.89 41.36 -10.78
N ARG A 564 6.06 41.05 -9.49
CA ARG A 564 5.09 41.34 -8.42
C ARG A 564 5.52 42.60 -7.67
N GLY A 565 4.57 43.48 -7.34
CA GLY A 565 4.83 44.74 -6.65
C GLY A 565 3.54 45.53 -6.42
N GLY A 566 3.47 46.30 -5.32
CA GLY A 566 2.32 47.17 -5.03
C GLY A 566 0.96 46.45 -5.04
N MET A 567 0.87 45.27 -4.43
CA MET A 567 -0.34 44.41 -4.38
C MET A 567 -0.79 43.82 -5.75
N ARG A 568 -0.03 44.03 -6.84
CA ARG A 568 -0.36 43.56 -8.19
C ARG A 568 0.80 42.78 -8.82
N ALA A 569 0.51 42.05 -9.89
CA ALA A 569 1.49 41.37 -10.73
C ALA A 569 1.36 41.86 -12.18
N VAL A 570 2.49 42.11 -12.84
CA VAL A 570 2.57 42.70 -14.19
C VAL A 570 3.44 41.81 -15.08
N GLU A 571 2.96 41.50 -16.29
CA GLU A 571 3.70 40.73 -17.29
C GLU A 571 4.45 41.68 -18.24
N PHE A 572 5.77 41.48 -18.39
CA PHE A 572 6.61 42.24 -19.31
C PHE A 572 7.16 41.32 -20.41
N LYS A 573 7.06 41.76 -21.67
CA LYS A 573 7.55 41.04 -22.86
C LYS A 573 8.84 41.68 -23.38
N VAL A 574 9.88 40.88 -23.59
CA VAL A 574 11.18 41.34 -24.11
C VAL A 574 11.11 41.54 -25.63
N VAL A 575 10.95 42.78 -26.07
CA VAL A 575 10.80 43.16 -27.48
C VAL A 575 12.13 43.09 -28.22
N GLU A 576 13.22 43.57 -27.61
CA GLU A 576 14.57 43.53 -28.20
C GLU A 576 15.68 43.45 -27.14
N THR A 577 16.79 42.82 -27.52
CA THR A 577 18.04 42.77 -26.75
C THR A 577 19.24 43.11 -27.65
N ASP A 578 20.21 43.86 -27.12
CA ASP A 578 21.56 44.00 -27.69
C ASP A 578 22.60 43.56 -26.64
N PRO A 579 23.33 42.45 -26.84
CA PRO A 579 23.28 41.58 -28.02
C PRO A 579 22.03 40.68 -28.08
N SER A 580 21.61 40.34 -29.29
CA SER A 580 20.57 39.32 -29.56
C SER A 580 21.22 37.95 -29.85
N PRO A 581 20.52 36.82 -29.63
CA PRO A 581 19.13 36.70 -29.16
C PRO A 581 18.95 36.73 -27.63
N TYR A 582 20.02 36.64 -26.85
CA TYR A 582 19.99 36.62 -25.38
C TYR A 582 21.17 37.39 -24.77
N CYS A 583 20.96 37.90 -23.55
CA CYS A 583 21.96 38.65 -22.80
C CYS A 583 21.69 38.55 -21.28
N ILE A 584 22.72 38.75 -20.45
CA ILE A 584 22.58 38.97 -19.01
C ILE A 584 22.32 40.45 -18.76
N VAL A 585 21.31 40.76 -17.94
CA VAL A 585 21.09 42.13 -17.44
C VAL A 585 22.11 42.40 -16.33
N ALA A 586 22.94 43.42 -16.51
CA ALA A 586 23.91 43.89 -15.51
C ALA A 586 23.60 45.35 -15.12
N PRO A 587 24.18 45.90 -14.04
CA PRO A 587 23.89 47.27 -13.59
C PRO A 587 24.25 48.39 -14.60
N ASP A 588 25.03 48.08 -15.64
CA ASP A 588 25.36 48.98 -16.76
C ASP A 588 24.46 48.80 -18.00
N THR A 589 23.55 47.82 -17.99
CA THR A 589 22.61 47.58 -19.09
C THR A 589 21.48 48.61 -19.10
N VAL A 590 21.30 49.34 -20.21
CA VAL A 590 20.24 50.34 -20.35
C VAL A 590 18.89 49.66 -20.63
N ILE A 591 17.93 49.81 -19.73
CA ILE A 591 16.58 49.25 -19.88
C ILE A 591 15.64 50.32 -20.42
N HIS A 592 15.04 50.08 -21.57
CA HIS A 592 14.01 50.92 -22.18
C HIS A 592 12.63 50.30 -21.91
N CYS A 593 11.70 51.11 -21.40
CA CYS A 593 10.30 50.74 -21.14
C CYS A 593 9.28 51.64 -21.85
N GLU A 594 9.73 52.54 -22.73
CA GLU A 594 8.88 53.48 -23.46
C GLU A 594 8.15 52.79 -24.64
N GLY A 595 6.83 52.92 -24.67
CA GLY A 595 5.93 52.41 -25.71
C GLY A 595 4.51 52.18 -25.19
N GLU A 596 3.56 51.93 -26.10
CA GLU A 596 2.21 51.46 -25.72
C GLU A 596 2.26 49.98 -25.28
N PRO A 597 1.38 49.54 -24.35
CA PRO A 597 1.30 48.14 -23.94
C PRO A 597 0.99 47.18 -25.11
N ILE A 598 1.54 45.97 -25.05
CA ILE A 598 1.40 44.96 -26.10
C ILE A 598 0.19 44.05 -25.81
N LYS A 599 -0.65 43.79 -26.83
CA LYS A 599 -1.69 42.77 -26.75
C LYS A 599 -1.11 41.36 -26.73
N ARG A 600 -1.54 40.54 -25.76
CA ARG A 600 -1.15 39.12 -25.66
C ARG A 600 -1.52 38.37 -26.96
N GLU A 601 -0.63 37.50 -27.44
CA GLU A 601 -0.89 36.67 -28.63
C GLU A 601 -1.86 35.52 -28.30
N ASP A 602 -2.70 35.07 -29.24
CA ASP A 602 -3.58 33.89 -29.05
C ASP A 602 -2.82 32.58 -28.74
N GLU A 603 -1.48 32.58 -28.89
CA GLU A 603 -0.58 31.46 -28.53
C GLU A 603 0.08 31.64 -27.14
N GLU A 604 -0.37 32.62 -26.35
CA GLU A 604 0.17 32.96 -25.03
C GLU A 604 -0.89 32.79 -23.94
N GLU A 605 -0.68 31.79 -23.09
CA GLU A 605 -1.51 31.53 -21.91
C GLU A 605 -1.10 32.48 -20.79
N SER A 606 -2.09 33.01 -20.05
CA SER A 606 -1.84 34.01 -19.01
C SER A 606 -1.16 33.37 -17.79
N LEU A 607 -0.26 34.12 -17.15
CA LEU A 607 0.28 33.71 -15.85
C LEU A 607 -0.72 33.99 -14.71
N ASN A 608 -1.78 34.77 -14.97
CA ASN A 608 -2.90 34.99 -14.05
C ASN A 608 -3.99 33.91 -14.10
N GLU A 609 -3.91 32.94 -15.03
CA GLU A 609 -4.73 31.72 -14.95
C GLU A 609 -4.35 30.90 -13.70
N VAL A 610 -5.24 30.06 -13.19
CA VAL A 610 -4.92 29.23 -12.01
C VAL A 610 -4.02 28.06 -12.42
N GLY A 611 -2.88 27.89 -11.75
CA GLY A 611 -1.98 26.74 -11.88
C GLY A 611 -1.91 25.89 -10.61
N TYR A 612 -0.98 24.92 -10.55
CA TYR A 612 -0.74 24.19 -9.29
C TYR A 612 0.01 25.02 -8.25
N ASP A 613 0.76 26.04 -8.70
CA ASP A 613 1.46 27.05 -7.91
C ASP A 613 0.54 28.01 -7.13
N ASP A 614 -0.77 27.95 -7.41
CA ASP A 614 -1.86 28.67 -6.75
C ASP A 614 -2.68 27.77 -5.80
N ILE A 615 -2.25 26.53 -5.53
CA ILE A 615 -2.93 25.56 -4.66
C ILE A 615 -2.06 25.16 -3.46
N GLY A 616 -2.43 25.63 -2.27
CA GLY A 616 -1.81 25.23 -1.00
C GLY A 616 -2.60 24.16 -0.23
N GLY A 617 -1.91 23.42 0.63
CA GLY A 617 -2.48 22.60 1.70
C GLY A 617 -3.15 21.27 1.33
N VAL A 618 -3.28 20.95 0.04
CA VAL A 618 -3.96 19.73 -0.45
C VAL A 618 -3.03 18.82 -1.26
N ARG A 619 -1.73 18.85 -0.97
CA ARG A 619 -0.66 18.22 -1.78
C ARG A 619 -0.84 16.71 -2.00
N LYS A 620 -1.35 15.97 -1.00
CA LYS A 620 -1.62 14.52 -1.09
C LYS A 620 -2.78 14.22 -2.05
N GLN A 621 -3.86 15.00 -1.95
CA GLN A 621 -5.05 14.93 -2.79
C GLN A 621 -4.73 15.33 -4.23
N LEU A 622 -3.99 16.43 -4.40
CA LEU A 622 -3.58 16.94 -5.70
C LEU A 622 -2.74 15.91 -6.45
N ALA A 623 -1.81 15.21 -5.78
CA ALA A 623 -1.02 14.14 -6.38
C ALA A 623 -1.89 12.97 -6.91
N GLN A 624 -2.94 12.57 -6.18
CA GLN A 624 -3.88 11.56 -6.65
C GLN A 624 -4.66 12.04 -7.88
N ILE A 625 -5.07 13.32 -7.91
CA ILE A 625 -5.78 13.90 -9.05
C ILE A 625 -4.83 14.02 -10.27
N LYS A 626 -3.56 14.40 -10.08
CA LYS A 626 -2.52 14.36 -11.13
C LYS A 626 -2.43 12.94 -11.72
N GLU A 627 -2.30 11.88 -10.92
CA GLU A 627 -2.28 10.50 -11.42
C GLU A 627 -3.55 10.12 -12.21
N MET A 628 -4.74 10.45 -11.68
CA MET A 628 -6.02 10.06 -12.28
C MET A 628 -6.39 10.83 -13.55
N VAL A 629 -5.90 12.07 -13.73
CA VAL A 629 -6.29 12.97 -14.84
C VAL A 629 -5.16 13.18 -15.85
N GLU A 630 -3.91 13.32 -15.40
CA GLU A 630 -2.78 13.59 -16.29
C GLU A 630 -2.50 12.38 -17.19
N LEU A 631 -2.41 11.18 -16.62
CA LEU A 631 -2.04 9.97 -17.38
C LEU A 631 -3.04 9.66 -18.52
N PRO A 632 -4.38 9.67 -18.34
CA PRO A 632 -5.31 9.40 -19.43
C PRO A 632 -5.33 10.47 -20.53
N LEU A 633 -5.15 11.75 -20.19
CA LEU A 633 -5.23 12.86 -21.15
C LEU A 633 -3.90 13.06 -21.90
N ARG A 634 -2.76 12.94 -21.21
CA ARG A 634 -1.42 13.17 -21.79
C ARG A 634 -0.85 11.94 -22.48
N HIS A 635 -1.21 10.73 -22.05
CA HIS A 635 -0.75 9.47 -22.64
C HIS A 635 -1.89 8.49 -23.03
N PRO A 636 -2.88 8.88 -23.87
CA PRO A 636 -4.01 8.01 -24.20
C PRO A 636 -3.63 6.68 -24.88
N ALA A 637 -2.50 6.66 -25.61
CA ALA A 637 -1.97 5.47 -26.24
C ALA A 637 -1.54 4.38 -25.24
N LEU A 638 -1.15 4.76 -24.02
CA LEU A 638 -0.73 3.85 -22.96
C LEU A 638 -1.90 2.98 -22.48
N PHE A 639 -3.03 3.63 -22.13
CA PHE A 639 -4.26 2.93 -21.74
C PHE A 639 -4.78 2.02 -22.85
N LYS A 640 -4.72 2.48 -24.11
CA LYS A 640 -5.10 1.67 -25.28
C LYS A 640 -4.21 0.43 -25.46
N ALA A 641 -2.92 0.50 -25.12
CA ALA A 641 -1.99 -0.62 -25.21
C ALA A 641 -2.10 -1.61 -24.03
N ILE A 642 -2.34 -1.11 -22.82
CA ILE A 642 -2.49 -1.91 -21.60
C ILE A 642 -3.89 -2.57 -21.53
N GLY A 643 -4.91 -1.98 -22.16
CA GLY A 643 -6.29 -2.48 -22.14
C GLY A 643 -7.08 -2.11 -20.87
N VAL A 644 -6.47 -1.33 -19.96
CA VAL A 644 -7.12 -0.77 -18.77
C VAL A 644 -7.95 0.45 -19.18
N LYS A 645 -9.16 0.56 -18.62
CA LYS A 645 -10.03 1.73 -18.79
C LYS A 645 -9.56 2.84 -17.83
N PRO A 646 -9.40 4.09 -18.28
CA PRO A 646 -9.20 5.22 -17.38
C PRO A 646 -10.46 5.48 -16.54
N PRO A 647 -10.34 6.16 -15.38
CA PRO A 647 -11.51 6.62 -14.64
C PRO A 647 -12.37 7.56 -15.49
N ARG A 648 -13.68 7.60 -15.24
CA ARG A 648 -14.62 8.45 -15.98
C ARG A 648 -15.06 9.65 -15.18
N GLY A 649 -15.28 9.45 -13.89
CA GLY A 649 -15.83 10.46 -12.99
C GLY A 649 -15.02 10.58 -11.71
N ILE A 650 -14.58 11.79 -11.39
CA ILE A 650 -13.89 12.11 -10.14
C ILE A 650 -14.78 13.07 -9.32
N LEU A 651 -15.26 12.60 -8.18
CA LEU A 651 -16.05 13.37 -7.23
C LEU A 651 -15.13 13.99 -6.17
N LEU A 652 -14.96 15.31 -6.22
CA LEU A 652 -14.37 16.10 -5.15
C LEU A 652 -15.45 16.39 -4.09
N TYR A 653 -15.15 16.16 -2.82
CA TYR A 653 -16.03 16.55 -1.72
C TYR A 653 -15.25 17.15 -0.57
N GLY A 654 -15.95 17.57 0.49
CA GLY A 654 -15.38 18.32 1.62
C GLY A 654 -16.09 19.67 1.80
N PRO A 655 -15.71 20.48 2.81
CA PRO A 655 -16.39 21.75 3.13
C PRO A 655 -16.44 22.78 2.00
N PRO A 656 -17.37 23.75 2.03
CA PRO A 656 -17.28 24.93 1.18
C PRO A 656 -15.95 25.67 1.46
N GLY A 657 -15.39 26.34 0.45
CA GLY A 657 -14.18 27.14 0.60
C GLY A 657 -12.84 26.38 0.65
N THR A 658 -12.82 25.04 0.55
CA THR A 658 -11.56 24.24 0.48
C THR A 658 -10.93 24.14 -0.92
N GLY A 659 -11.36 24.99 -1.87
CA GLY A 659 -10.70 25.11 -3.18
C GLY A 659 -11.09 24.05 -4.24
N LYS A 660 -12.13 23.24 -4.04
CA LYS A 660 -12.59 22.19 -4.99
C LYS A 660 -12.66 22.67 -6.46
N THR A 661 -13.28 23.83 -6.70
CA THR A 661 -13.42 24.50 -8.01
C THR A 661 -12.07 24.98 -8.58
N LEU A 662 -11.17 25.42 -7.70
CA LEU A 662 -9.85 25.96 -8.04
C LEU A 662 -8.91 24.83 -8.48
N ILE A 663 -8.94 23.68 -7.78
CA ILE A 663 -8.25 22.44 -8.17
C ILE A 663 -8.66 21.99 -9.57
N ALA A 664 -9.96 21.95 -9.88
CA ALA A 664 -10.43 21.50 -11.19
C ALA A 664 -9.96 22.41 -12.35
N ARG A 665 -9.91 23.73 -12.13
CA ARG A 665 -9.37 24.70 -13.10
C ARG A 665 -7.87 24.51 -13.30
N ALA A 666 -7.09 24.45 -12.22
CA ALA A 666 -5.64 24.23 -12.28
C ALA A 666 -5.27 22.96 -13.05
N VAL A 667 -5.95 21.84 -12.77
CA VAL A 667 -5.72 20.56 -13.46
C VAL A 667 -6.00 20.67 -14.97
N ALA A 668 -7.02 21.42 -15.39
CA ALA A 668 -7.30 21.62 -16.81
C ALA A 668 -6.22 22.48 -17.49
N ASN A 669 -5.82 23.58 -16.87
CA ASN A 669 -4.79 24.49 -17.39
C ASN A 669 -3.41 23.79 -17.48
N GLU A 670 -3.02 23.06 -16.44
CA GLU A 670 -1.73 22.34 -16.38
C GLU A 670 -1.69 21.07 -17.25
N THR A 671 -2.85 20.49 -17.60
CA THR A 671 -2.91 19.42 -18.63
C THR A 671 -3.07 19.98 -20.05
N GLY A 672 -3.61 21.20 -20.21
CA GLY A 672 -4.00 21.78 -21.49
C GLY A 672 -5.26 21.17 -22.09
N ALA A 673 -6.16 20.69 -21.24
CA ALA A 673 -7.44 20.13 -21.65
C ALA A 673 -8.53 21.21 -21.68
N PHE A 674 -9.47 21.10 -22.63
CA PHE A 674 -10.59 22.05 -22.72
C PHE A 674 -11.48 21.95 -21.47
N PHE A 675 -11.60 23.04 -20.72
CA PHE A 675 -12.39 23.10 -19.49
C PHE A 675 -13.81 23.59 -19.76
N PHE A 676 -14.81 22.74 -19.49
CA PHE A 676 -16.22 23.12 -19.57
C PHE A 676 -16.85 23.13 -18.17
N LEU A 677 -17.18 24.33 -17.67
CA LEU A 677 -17.88 24.51 -16.40
C LEU A 677 -19.38 24.26 -16.56
N ILE A 678 -19.95 23.47 -15.65
CA ILE A 678 -21.39 23.33 -15.43
C ILE A 678 -21.66 23.74 -13.99
N ASN A 679 -22.34 24.87 -13.78
CA ASN A 679 -22.71 25.33 -12.45
C ASN A 679 -24.07 24.75 -12.04
N GLY A 680 -24.15 24.13 -10.86
CA GLY A 680 -25.32 23.38 -10.40
C GLY A 680 -26.64 24.14 -10.47
N PRO A 681 -26.76 25.30 -9.79
CA PRO A 681 -27.96 26.15 -9.84
C PRO A 681 -28.28 26.74 -11.22
N GLU A 682 -27.28 26.94 -12.08
CA GLU A 682 -27.46 27.55 -13.41
C GLU A 682 -28.20 26.61 -14.38
N ILE A 683 -27.97 25.30 -14.27
CA ILE A 683 -28.73 24.29 -15.01
C ILE A 683 -30.19 24.20 -14.54
N MET A 684 -30.50 24.60 -13.31
CA MET A 684 -31.82 24.46 -12.67
C MET A 684 -32.83 25.57 -13.09
N SER A 685 -32.98 25.74 -14.40
CA SER A 685 -34.00 26.57 -15.05
C SER A 685 -35.43 26.16 -14.68
N LYS A 686 -36.36 27.13 -14.70
CA LYS A 686 -37.80 26.89 -14.48
C LYS A 686 -38.51 26.27 -15.69
N LEU A 687 -37.83 26.13 -16.84
CA LEU A 687 -38.41 25.64 -18.10
C LEU A 687 -38.07 24.15 -18.31
N ALA A 688 -39.08 23.29 -18.17
CA ALA A 688 -38.91 21.84 -18.29
C ALA A 688 -38.32 21.44 -19.65
N GLY A 689 -37.22 20.68 -19.62
CA GLY A 689 -36.48 20.21 -20.79
C GLY A 689 -35.34 21.11 -21.26
N GLU A 690 -35.28 22.38 -20.83
CA GLU A 690 -34.15 23.26 -21.14
C GLU A 690 -32.86 22.80 -20.43
N SER A 691 -32.97 22.48 -19.14
CA SER A 691 -31.89 21.89 -18.32
C SER A 691 -31.30 20.63 -18.94
N GLU A 692 -32.16 19.72 -19.43
CA GLU A 692 -31.75 18.47 -20.09
C GLU A 692 -31.04 18.72 -21.43
N SER A 693 -31.50 19.74 -22.17
CA SER A 693 -30.89 20.18 -23.43
C SER A 693 -29.51 20.79 -23.20
N ASN A 694 -29.36 21.66 -22.20
CA ASN A 694 -28.10 22.32 -21.88
C ASN A 694 -27.05 21.32 -21.34
N LEU A 695 -27.44 20.39 -20.46
CA LEU A 695 -26.58 19.26 -20.06
C LEU A 695 -26.11 18.41 -21.25
N ARG A 696 -26.97 18.16 -22.24
CA ARG A 696 -26.61 17.40 -23.44
C ARG A 696 -25.60 18.17 -24.31
N LYS A 697 -25.84 19.46 -24.56
CA LYS A 697 -24.92 20.34 -25.32
C LYS A 697 -23.52 20.36 -24.71
N ALA A 698 -23.42 20.53 -23.39
CA ALA A 698 -22.14 20.57 -22.67
C ALA A 698 -21.28 19.30 -22.91
N PHE A 699 -21.90 18.11 -22.81
CA PHE A 699 -21.22 16.84 -23.10
C PHE A 699 -20.87 16.68 -24.58
N GLU A 700 -21.73 17.11 -25.50
CA GLU A 700 -21.45 17.11 -26.94
C GLU A 700 -20.39 18.13 -27.37
N GLU A 701 -20.17 19.20 -26.60
CA GLU A 701 -19.15 20.21 -26.85
C GLU A 701 -17.78 19.76 -26.32
N ALA A 702 -17.75 19.18 -25.11
CA ALA A 702 -16.55 18.53 -24.58
C ALA A 702 -16.07 17.34 -25.45
N GLU A 703 -16.97 16.54 -26.05
CA GLU A 703 -16.57 15.47 -26.98
C GLU A 703 -15.99 16.01 -28.31
N LYS A 704 -16.33 17.23 -28.72
CA LYS A 704 -15.73 17.89 -29.91
C LYS A 704 -14.34 18.46 -29.60
N ASN A 705 -14.17 19.04 -28.42
CA ASN A 705 -12.96 19.74 -28.00
C ASN A 705 -11.96 18.86 -27.23
N ALA A 706 -12.02 17.54 -27.44
CA ALA A 706 -11.20 16.55 -26.74
C ALA A 706 -9.68 16.72 -27.02
N PRO A 707 -8.79 16.56 -26.02
CA PRO A 707 -9.04 16.16 -24.63
C PRO A 707 -9.71 17.27 -23.80
N ALA A 708 -10.70 16.89 -22.98
CA ALA A 708 -11.53 17.84 -22.24
C ALA A 708 -11.86 17.38 -20.81
N ILE A 709 -12.11 18.35 -19.93
CA ILE A 709 -12.61 18.17 -18.57
C ILE A 709 -13.95 18.89 -18.46
N ILE A 710 -15.02 18.15 -18.21
CA ILE A 710 -16.30 18.73 -17.77
C ILE A 710 -16.22 18.83 -16.24
N PHE A 711 -16.41 20.01 -15.68
CA PHE A 711 -16.49 20.21 -14.23
C PHE A 711 -17.90 20.62 -13.80
N ILE A 712 -18.56 19.78 -13.00
CA ILE A 712 -19.88 20.04 -12.45
C ILE A 712 -19.73 20.55 -11.01
N ASP A 713 -19.88 21.86 -10.80
CA ASP A 713 -19.92 22.42 -9.45
C ASP A 713 -21.32 22.27 -8.82
N GLU A 714 -21.39 22.20 -7.49
CA GLU A 714 -22.61 21.95 -6.71
C GLU A 714 -23.47 20.79 -7.26
N LEU A 715 -22.85 19.61 -7.48
CA LEU A 715 -23.51 18.42 -8.03
C LEU A 715 -24.78 18.02 -7.26
N ASP A 716 -24.86 18.29 -5.95
CA ASP A 716 -26.04 18.02 -5.12
C ASP A 716 -27.24 18.95 -5.38
N ALA A 717 -27.06 20.06 -6.10
CA ALA A 717 -28.17 20.84 -6.66
C ALA A 717 -28.79 20.16 -7.90
N ILE A 718 -27.96 19.54 -8.77
CA ILE A 718 -28.43 18.83 -9.97
C ILE A 718 -28.97 17.44 -9.64
N ALA A 719 -28.32 16.72 -8.71
CA ALA A 719 -28.55 15.30 -8.48
C ALA A 719 -28.68 14.87 -7.00
N PRO A 720 -29.62 15.46 -6.23
CA PRO A 720 -29.91 15.04 -4.86
C PRO A 720 -30.52 13.63 -4.78
N LYS A 721 -30.47 13.02 -3.59
CA LYS A 721 -31.15 11.75 -3.28
C LYS A 721 -32.64 11.79 -3.62
N ARG A 722 -33.08 10.85 -4.47
CA ARG A 722 -34.45 10.69 -5.00
C ARG A 722 -35.58 10.76 -3.97
N GLU A 723 -35.30 10.33 -2.74
CA GLU A 723 -36.21 10.33 -1.59
C GLU A 723 -36.49 11.75 -1.06
N LYS A 724 -35.49 12.64 -1.14
CA LYS A 724 -35.59 14.08 -0.80
C LYS A 724 -36.03 14.93 -2.00
N THR A 725 -35.93 14.41 -3.22
CA THR A 725 -36.33 15.08 -4.47
C THR A 725 -37.86 15.16 -4.59
N HIS A 726 -38.43 16.35 -4.41
CA HIS A 726 -39.89 16.55 -4.46
C HIS A 726 -40.42 16.82 -5.89
N GLY A 727 -39.58 17.27 -6.83
CA GLY A 727 -39.96 17.55 -8.22
C GLY A 727 -39.78 16.36 -9.17
N GLU A 728 -40.67 16.24 -10.15
CA GLU A 728 -40.48 15.27 -11.25
C GLU A 728 -39.36 15.70 -12.21
N VAL A 729 -39.28 17.00 -12.51
CA VAL A 729 -38.26 17.59 -13.41
C VAL A 729 -36.86 17.30 -12.90
N GLU A 730 -36.62 17.48 -11.61
CA GLU A 730 -35.36 17.15 -10.93
C GLU A 730 -34.97 15.68 -11.17
N ARG A 731 -35.90 14.74 -10.98
CA ARG A 731 -35.68 13.29 -11.19
C ARG A 731 -35.36 12.95 -12.65
N ARG A 732 -35.90 13.71 -13.62
CA ARG A 732 -35.54 13.59 -15.04
C ARG A 732 -34.13 14.11 -15.31
N ILE A 733 -33.76 15.26 -14.75
CA ILE A 733 -32.40 15.83 -14.83
C ILE A 733 -31.36 14.84 -14.28
N VAL A 734 -31.59 14.24 -13.10
CA VAL A 734 -30.72 13.18 -12.56
C VAL A 734 -30.59 12.02 -13.54
N SER A 735 -31.71 11.54 -14.09
CA SER A 735 -31.75 10.41 -15.01
C SER A 735 -31.03 10.70 -16.35
N GLN A 736 -31.12 11.94 -16.84
CA GLN A 736 -30.40 12.40 -18.03
C GLN A 736 -28.89 12.51 -17.75
N LEU A 737 -28.45 13.01 -16.58
CA LEU A 737 -27.04 13.03 -16.20
C LEU A 737 -26.46 11.61 -16.08
N LEU A 738 -27.19 10.66 -15.46
CA LEU A 738 -26.78 9.25 -15.41
C LEU A 738 -26.60 8.67 -16.82
N THR A 739 -27.51 9.00 -17.74
CA THR A 739 -27.47 8.53 -19.14
C THR A 739 -26.27 9.11 -19.90
N LEU A 740 -25.91 10.37 -19.65
CA LEU A 740 -24.72 11.01 -20.24
C LEU A 740 -23.43 10.37 -19.73
N MET A 741 -23.30 10.15 -18.42
CA MET A 741 -22.14 9.51 -17.79
C MET A 741 -21.92 8.07 -18.29
N ASP A 742 -23.00 7.29 -18.44
CA ASP A 742 -22.92 5.95 -19.02
C ASP A 742 -22.51 6.00 -20.50
N GLY A 743 -23.10 6.94 -21.25
CA GLY A 743 -22.92 7.15 -22.69
C GLY A 743 -21.55 7.66 -23.15
N LEU A 744 -20.70 8.14 -22.23
CA LEU A 744 -19.33 8.59 -22.54
C LEU A 744 -18.52 7.52 -23.30
N LYS A 745 -18.13 7.81 -24.54
CA LYS A 745 -17.41 6.85 -25.38
C LYS A 745 -15.96 6.73 -24.91
N GLN A 746 -15.43 5.51 -24.79
CA GLN A 746 -14.03 5.25 -24.35
C GLN A 746 -12.94 5.86 -25.26
N ARG A 747 -13.31 6.44 -26.41
CA ARG A 747 -12.41 7.10 -27.36
C ARG A 747 -12.47 8.64 -27.30
N ALA A 748 -13.35 9.20 -26.47
CA ALA A 748 -13.62 10.64 -26.45
C ALA A 748 -12.60 11.45 -25.63
N HIS A 749 -11.79 10.82 -24.78
CA HIS A 749 -10.80 11.50 -23.92
C HIS A 749 -11.38 12.68 -23.12
N VAL A 750 -12.65 12.53 -22.69
CA VAL A 750 -13.36 13.42 -21.78
C VAL A 750 -13.36 12.79 -20.39
N ILE A 751 -12.99 13.56 -19.36
CA ILE A 751 -13.16 13.21 -17.95
C ILE A 751 -14.21 14.14 -17.34
N VAL A 752 -15.07 13.62 -16.46
CA VAL A 752 -16.04 14.43 -15.71
C VAL A 752 -15.55 14.56 -14.28
N MET A 753 -15.16 15.77 -13.89
CA MET A 753 -14.94 16.12 -12.50
C MET A 753 -16.23 16.73 -11.93
N ALA A 754 -16.48 16.56 -10.65
CA ALA A 754 -17.61 17.23 -10.00
C ALA A 754 -17.28 17.57 -8.55
N ALA A 755 -17.89 18.64 -8.03
CA ALA A 755 -17.78 19.03 -6.63
C ALA A 755 -19.12 18.91 -5.91
N THR A 756 -19.08 18.52 -4.64
CA THR A 756 -20.21 18.59 -3.70
C THR A 756 -19.72 19.00 -2.32
N ASN A 757 -20.57 19.62 -1.51
CA ASN A 757 -20.26 19.87 -0.11
C ASN A 757 -20.58 18.67 0.80
N ARG A 758 -21.37 17.68 0.32
CA ARG A 758 -21.80 16.52 1.12
C ARG A 758 -21.92 15.26 0.24
N PRO A 759 -21.00 14.27 0.30
CA PRO A 759 -21.08 13.03 -0.49
C PRO A 759 -22.29 12.15 -0.11
N ASN A 760 -22.97 12.49 0.98
CA ASN A 760 -24.18 11.86 1.49
C ASN A 760 -25.50 12.52 1.03
N SER A 761 -25.44 13.62 0.25
CA SER A 761 -26.62 14.29 -0.31
C SER A 761 -26.99 13.82 -1.73
N ILE A 762 -26.00 13.44 -2.54
CA ILE A 762 -26.15 13.01 -3.94
C ILE A 762 -26.81 11.63 -4.12
N ASP A 763 -27.42 11.38 -5.29
CA ASP A 763 -27.98 10.07 -5.68
C ASP A 763 -26.88 8.97 -5.65
N PRO A 764 -27.03 7.90 -4.83
CA PRO A 764 -26.08 6.77 -4.79
C PRO A 764 -25.89 6.03 -6.12
N ALA A 765 -26.74 6.27 -7.13
CA ALA A 765 -26.53 5.79 -8.49
C ALA A 765 -25.37 6.49 -9.22
N LEU A 766 -24.96 7.70 -8.80
CA LEU A 766 -23.81 8.41 -9.36
C LEU A 766 -22.47 7.85 -8.90
N ARG A 767 -22.37 7.43 -7.63
CA ARG A 767 -21.19 6.82 -6.98
C ARG A 767 -20.93 5.36 -7.40
N ARG A 768 -21.37 4.97 -8.61
CA ARG A 768 -21.24 3.60 -9.14
C ARG A 768 -20.12 3.51 -10.17
N PHE A 769 -19.42 2.38 -10.17
CA PHE A 769 -18.34 2.12 -11.12
C PHE A 769 -18.75 2.37 -12.58
N GLY A 770 -17.95 3.17 -13.30
CA GLY A 770 -18.26 3.65 -14.65
C GLY A 770 -18.97 5.01 -14.73
N ARG A 771 -19.33 5.60 -13.59
CA ARG A 771 -19.83 6.98 -13.44
C ARG A 771 -18.81 7.78 -12.62
N PHE A 772 -19.16 8.27 -11.43
CA PHE A 772 -18.16 8.72 -10.45
C PHE A 772 -17.58 7.48 -9.77
N ASP A 773 -16.52 6.94 -10.38
CA ASP A 773 -15.79 5.76 -9.90
C ASP A 773 -14.59 6.10 -9.01
N ARG A 774 -14.31 7.40 -8.84
CA ARG A 774 -13.29 7.94 -7.93
C ARG A 774 -13.87 9.06 -7.08
N GLU A 775 -13.46 9.10 -5.82
CA GLU A 775 -13.91 10.08 -4.82
C GLU A 775 -12.67 10.60 -4.08
N VAL A 776 -12.56 11.92 -3.87
CA VAL A 776 -11.42 12.58 -3.22
C VAL A 776 -11.92 13.57 -2.18
N ASP A 777 -11.47 13.41 -0.93
CA ASP A 777 -11.78 14.31 0.18
C ASP A 777 -10.84 15.53 0.18
N ILE A 778 -11.39 16.70 -0.10
CA ILE A 778 -10.74 18.01 -0.05
C ILE A 778 -11.16 18.68 1.28
N GLY A 779 -10.65 18.11 2.38
CA GLY A 779 -10.90 18.56 3.75
C GLY A 779 -10.26 19.89 4.12
N ILE A 780 -10.30 20.20 5.42
CA ILE A 780 -9.71 21.41 6.01
C ILE A 780 -8.17 21.31 5.99
N PRO A 781 -7.42 22.37 5.61
CA PRO A 781 -5.96 22.35 5.62
C PRO A 781 -5.36 22.29 7.04
N ASP A 782 -4.30 21.50 7.21
CA ASP A 782 -3.46 21.48 8.41
C ASP A 782 -2.61 22.77 8.56
N ALA A 783 -1.89 22.95 9.67
CA ALA A 783 -1.14 24.19 9.92
C ALA A 783 -0.12 24.51 8.82
N THR A 784 0.62 23.50 8.34
CA THR A 784 1.52 23.60 7.18
C THR A 784 0.78 23.99 5.90
N GLY A 785 -0.39 23.43 5.64
CA GLY A 785 -1.21 23.77 4.49
C GLY A 785 -1.83 25.16 4.56
N ARG A 786 -2.16 25.65 5.77
CA ARG A 786 -2.59 27.03 5.98
C ARG A 786 -1.45 28.02 5.73
N LEU A 787 -0.21 27.67 6.11
CA LEU A 787 0.98 28.45 5.75
C LEU A 787 1.18 28.51 4.22
N GLU A 788 1.09 27.38 3.50
CA GLU A 788 1.15 27.36 2.02
C GLU A 788 0.07 28.29 1.41
N ILE A 789 -1.17 28.28 1.93
CA ILE A 789 -2.27 29.12 1.44
C ILE A 789 -2.06 30.61 1.77
N LEU A 790 -1.61 30.94 2.99
CA LEU A 790 -1.26 32.31 3.39
C LEU A 790 -0.14 32.87 2.51
N GLN A 791 0.91 32.08 2.27
CA GLN A 791 1.97 32.43 1.31
C GLN A 791 1.37 32.76 -0.07
N ILE A 792 0.55 31.88 -0.65
CA ILE A 792 -0.11 32.11 -1.95
C ILE A 792 -0.88 33.43 -2.01
N HIS A 793 -1.76 33.72 -1.03
CA HIS A 793 -2.53 34.96 -1.05
C HIS A 793 -1.69 36.21 -0.73
N THR A 794 -0.54 36.06 -0.08
CA THR A 794 0.40 37.17 0.18
C THR A 794 1.45 37.38 -0.92
N LYS A 795 1.63 36.49 -1.92
CA LYS A 795 2.68 36.61 -2.98
C LYS A 795 2.71 37.97 -3.71
N ASN A 796 1.57 38.65 -3.82
CA ASN A 796 1.50 39.99 -4.43
C ASN A 796 1.59 41.13 -3.40
N MET A 797 1.30 40.85 -2.12
CA MET A 797 1.26 41.81 -1.03
C MET A 797 2.66 42.12 -0.55
N LYS A 798 2.94 43.39 -0.27
CA LYS A 798 4.16 43.79 0.43
C LYS A 798 3.94 43.60 1.92
N LEU A 799 4.50 42.52 2.47
CA LEU A 799 4.55 42.30 3.92
C LEU A 799 5.65 43.19 4.52
N ALA A 800 5.48 43.57 5.79
CA ALA A 800 6.54 44.15 6.60
C ALA A 800 7.32 43.05 7.36
N ASP A 801 8.53 43.37 7.81
CA ASP A 801 9.48 42.42 8.42
C ASP A 801 9.01 41.83 9.77
N ASP A 802 7.90 42.34 10.32
CA ASP A 802 7.24 41.86 11.55
C ASP A 802 6.21 40.73 11.32
N VAL A 803 5.85 40.44 10.06
CA VAL A 803 4.78 39.50 9.72
C VAL A 803 5.27 38.04 9.75
N ASP A 804 4.95 37.33 10.84
CA ASP A 804 5.10 35.88 10.92
C ASP A 804 3.83 35.15 10.43
N LEU A 805 3.88 34.66 9.18
CA LEU A 805 2.81 33.84 8.61
C LEU A 805 2.68 32.45 9.26
N GLU A 806 3.72 31.92 9.91
CA GLU A 806 3.65 30.65 10.64
C GLU A 806 2.89 30.83 11.97
N GLN A 807 3.07 31.95 12.67
CA GLN A 807 2.18 32.33 13.78
C GLN A 807 0.71 32.40 13.32
N VAL A 808 0.42 33.12 12.23
CA VAL A 808 -0.95 33.22 11.68
C VAL A 808 -1.49 31.83 11.27
N ALA A 809 -0.67 30.97 10.67
CA ALA A 809 -1.07 29.61 10.30
C ALA A 809 -1.44 28.74 11.52
N ASN A 810 -0.74 28.91 12.65
CA ASN A 810 -1.04 28.23 13.90
C ASN A 810 -2.32 28.77 14.59
N GLU A 811 -2.54 30.08 14.59
CA GLU A 811 -3.73 30.71 15.18
C GLU A 811 -5.00 30.46 14.36
N THR A 812 -4.90 30.31 13.04
CA THR A 812 -6.02 30.06 12.10
C THR A 812 -6.58 28.62 12.11
N HIS A 813 -6.59 27.93 13.24
CA HIS A 813 -7.21 26.60 13.33
C HIS A 813 -8.69 26.63 12.85
N GLY A 814 -9.10 25.60 12.10
CA GLY A 814 -10.46 25.49 11.54
C GLY A 814 -10.80 26.43 10.37
N HIS A 815 -9.85 27.24 9.88
CA HIS A 815 -10.03 28.06 8.68
C HIS A 815 -9.86 27.22 7.40
N VAL A 816 -10.72 27.43 6.41
CA VAL A 816 -10.54 26.89 5.04
C VAL A 816 -9.81 27.89 4.15
N GLY A 817 -9.41 27.48 2.94
CA GLY A 817 -8.66 28.34 2.02
C GLY A 817 -9.36 29.66 1.68
N ALA A 818 -10.69 29.64 1.53
CA ALA A 818 -11.49 30.86 1.35
C ALA A 818 -11.51 31.78 2.59
N ASP A 819 -11.47 31.23 3.81
CA ASP A 819 -11.39 32.03 5.04
C ASP A 819 -10.02 32.73 5.12
N LEU A 820 -8.94 32.05 4.71
CA LEU A 820 -7.57 32.61 4.67
C LEU A 820 -7.42 33.65 3.55
N ALA A 821 -8.04 33.44 2.39
CA ALA A 821 -8.09 34.43 1.32
C ALA A 821 -8.81 35.71 1.80
N ALA A 822 -9.91 35.56 2.54
CA ALA A 822 -10.63 36.68 3.16
C ALA A 822 -9.80 37.36 4.27
N LEU A 823 -9.07 36.59 5.09
CA LEU A 823 -8.17 37.09 6.14
C LEU A 823 -7.08 37.99 5.56
N CYS A 824 -6.36 37.52 4.53
CA CYS A 824 -5.34 38.32 3.83
C CYS A 824 -5.97 39.55 3.16
N SER A 825 -7.18 39.43 2.62
CA SER A 825 -7.88 40.56 1.99
C SER A 825 -8.28 41.63 2.99
N GLU A 826 -8.80 41.27 4.18
CA GLU A 826 -9.11 42.22 5.24
C GLU A 826 -7.85 42.83 5.88
N ALA A 827 -6.75 42.09 6.00
CA ALA A 827 -5.46 42.65 6.43
C ALA A 827 -4.93 43.69 5.42
N ALA A 828 -4.99 43.40 4.12
CA ALA A 828 -4.61 44.35 3.07
C ALA A 828 -5.55 45.58 3.04
N LEU A 829 -6.88 45.37 3.16
CA LEU A 829 -7.85 46.46 3.28
C LEU A 829 -7.63 47.30 4.54
N GLN A 830 -7.21 46.71 5.66
CA GLN A 830 -6.88 47.45 6.88
C GLN A 830 -5.61 48.30 6.72
N ALA A 831 -4.58 47.76 6.06
CA ALA A 831 -3.38 48.52 5.70
C ALA A 831 -3.69 49.68 4.72
N ILE A 832 -4.65 49.49 3.80
CA ILE A 832 -5.18 50.57 2.94
C ILE A 832 -5.94 51.59 3.78
N ARG A 833 -6.92 51.19 4.60
CA ARG A 833 -7.71 52.09 5.48
C ARG A 833 -6.82 52.98 6.36
N LYS A 834 -5.75 52.43 6.94
CA LYS A 834 -4.73 53.16 7.72
C LYS A 834 -4.00 54.26 6.94
N LYS A 835 -4.04 54.24 5.60
CA LYS A 835 -3.33 55.15 4.69
C LYS A 835 -4.25 55.84 3.67
N MET A 836 -5.58 55.75 3.80
CA MET A 836 -6.51 56.42 2.87
C MET A 836 -6.37 57.94 2.87
N ASP A 837 -5.93 58.56 3.98
CA ASP A 837 -5.64 60.00 4.05
C ASP A 837 -4.47 60.45 3.13
N LEU A 838 -3.77 59.51 2.49
CA LEU A 838 -2.67 59.74 1.54
C LEU A 838 -3.03 59.36 0.09
N ILE A 839 -4.25 58.89 -0.17
CA ILE A 839 -4.72 58.42 -1.48
C ILE A 839 -5.85 59.35 -1.91
N ASP A 840 -5.66 60.09 -3.00
CA ASP A 840 -6.76 60.86 -3.58
C ASP A 840 -7.81 59.90 -4.17
N LEU A 841 -9.08 60.22 -3.94
CA LEU A 841 -10.23 59.43 -4.38
C LEU A 841 -10.91 60.03 -5.62
N GLU A 842 -10.44 61.19 -6.10
CA GLU A 842 -10.93 61.81 -7.35
C GLU A 842 -10.17 61.32 -8.60
N ASP A 843 -9.01 60.67 -8.46
CA ASP A 843 -8.23 60.10 -9.57
C ASP A 843 -8.74 58.71 -10.00
N GLU A 844 -8.95 58.50 -11.31
CA GLU A 844 -9.40 57.21 -11.88
C GLU A 844 -8.32 56.11 -11.87
N THR A 845 -7.06 56.43 -11.52
CA THR A 845 -5.91 55.52 -11.55
C THR A 845 -4.96 55.80 -10.39
N ILE A 846 -4.46 54.74 -9.72
CA ILE A 846 -3.56 54.88 -8.57
C ILE A 846 -2.10 54.76 -9.02
N ASP A 847 -1.26 55.71 -8.58
CA ASP A 847 0.18 55.73 -8.85
C ASP A 847 0.90 54.51 -8.23
N ALA A 848 1.71 53.82 -9.05
CA ALA A 848 2.42 52.61 -8.64
C ALA A 848 3.40 52.82 -7.46
N GLU A 849 3.94 54.03 -7.29
CA GLU A 849 4.84 54.38 -6.20
C GLU A 849 4.10 54.46 -4.85
N VAL A 850 2.88 55.01 -4.83
CA VAL A 850 2.00 55.03 -3.64
C VAL A 850 1.66 53.61 -3.22
N MET A 851 1.28 52.75 -4.17
CA MET A 851 1.02 51.33 -3.91
C MET A 851 2.24 50.56 -3.36
N ASN A 852 3.46 50.92 -3.77
CA ASN A 852 4.69 50.33 -3.22
C ASN A 852 5.03 50.87 -1.80
N SER A 853 4.45 52.00 -1.39
CA SER A 853 4.55 52.50 -0.01
C SER A 853 3.58 51.81 0.97
N LEU A 854 2.58 51.09 0.45
CA LEU A 854 1.68 50.26 1.25
C LEU A 854 2.44 48.98 1.65
N ALA A 855 2.45 48.69 2.95
CA ALA A 855 2.96 47.45 3.52
C ALA A 855 1.99 46.98 4.59
N VAL A 856 1.73 45.68 4.64
CA VAL A 856 0.83 45.03 5.59
C VAL A 856 1.64 44.60 6.82
N THR A 857 1.19 45.00 8.02
CA THR A 857 1.89 44.72 9.29
C THR A 857 1.25 43.55 10.03
N MET A 858 1.93 42.98 11.03
CA MET A 858 1.38 41.89 11.83
C MET A 858 0.13 42.31 12.61
N ASP A 859 0.01 43.59 12.95
CA ASP A 859 -1.20 44.14 13.58
C ASP A 859 -2.40 44.24 12.61
N ASP A 860 -2.18 44.30 11.29
CA ASP A 860 -3.27 44.17 10.31
C ASP A 860 -3.80 42.73 10.26
N PHE A 861 -2.91 41.73 10.35
CA PHE A 861 -3.29 40.32 10.48
C PHE A 861 -4.00 40.04 11.81
N ARG A 862 -3.48 40.53 12.94
CA ARG A 862 -4.15 40.41 14.27
C ARG A 862 -5.52 41.09 14.27
N TRP A 863 -5.65 42.25 13.62
CA TRP A 863 -6.95 42.90 13.47
C TRP A 863 -7.90 42.05 12.62
N ALA A 864 -7.46 41.54 11.47
CA ALA A 864 -8.27 40.67 10.61
C ALA A 864 -8.69 39.38 11.33
N LEU A 865 -7.79 38.76 12.11
CA LEU A 865 -8.07 37.58 12.96
C LEU A 865 -9.18 37.84 13.98
N SER A 866 -9.30 39.08 14.49
CA SER A 866 -10.38 39.46 15.41
C SER A 866 -11.77 39.56 14.73
N GLN A 867 -11.82 39.66 13.41
CA GLN A 867 -13.05 39.77 12.61
C GLN A 867 -13.40 38.46 11.88
N SER A 868 -12.40 37.64 11.54
CA SER A 868 -12.59 36.36 10.86
C SER A 868 -13.34 35.35 11.71
N ASN A 869 -14.43 34.81 11.17
CA ASN A 869 -15.17 33.69 11.76
C ASN A 869 -14.88 32.44 10.90
N PRO A 870 -14.23 31.38 11.43
CA PRO A 870 -13.82 30.25 10.59
C PRO A 870 -15.01 29.39 10.17
N SER A 871 -15.12 29.11 8.87
CA SER A 871 -16.28 28.45 8.28
C SER A 871 -16.48 27.00 8.74
N ALA A 872 -15.41 26.32 9.19
CA ALA A 872 -15.41 24.88 9.45
C ALA A 872 -15.34 24.47 10.95
N LEU A 873 -15.45 25.40 11.90
CA LEU A 873 -15.42 25.12 13.36
C LEU A 873 -16.42 24.07 13.88
N ARG A 874 -17.43 23.69 13.08
CA ARG A 874 -18.45 22.70 13.46
C ARG A 874 -18.12 21.27 13.04
N GLU A 875 -17.02 21.06 12.31
CA GLU A 875 -16.64 19.74 11.82
C GLU A 875 -15.63 19.06 12.75
N THR A 876 -15.60 17.71 12.74
CA THR A 876 -14.54 16.95 13.40
C THR A 876 -13.21 17.19 12.68
N VAL A 877 -12.37 18.05 13.26
CA VAL A 877 -11.05 18.38 12.72
C VAL A 877 -10.14 17.14 12.76
N VAL A 878 -9.35 16.98 11.70
CA VAL A 878 -8.38 15.91 11.53
C VAL A 878 -7.01 16.60 11.40
N GLU A 879 -6.18 16.50 12.42
CA GLU A 879 -4.86 17.15 12.44
C GLU A 879 -3.81 16.24 13.11
N VAL A 880 -2.53 16.42 12.79
CA VAL A 880 -1.45 15.85 13.62
C VAL A 880 -1.23 16.80 14.80
N PRO A 881 -1.30 16.34 16.06
CA PRO A 881 -1.30 17.23 17.21
C PRO A 881 0.12 17.62 17.66
N ASN A 882 0.37 18.90 17.92
CA ASN A 882 1.69 19.45 18.25
C ASN A 882 2.26 19.08 19.65
N ILE A 883 1.79 18.00 20.29
CA ILE A 883 2.18 17.58 21.65
C ILE A 883 3.20 16.44 21.55
N THR A 884 4.32 16.56 22.27
CA THR A 884 5.42 15.58 22.27
C THR A 884 5.46 14.76 23.56
N TRP A 885 6.27 13.71 23.61
CA TRP A 885 6.56 12.99 24.86
C TRP A 885 7.25 13.86 25.93
N GLU A 886 7.89 14.97 25.54
CA GLU A 886 8.55 15.92 26.45
C GLU A 886 7.54 16.80 27.19
N ASP A 887 6.37 17.05 26.61
CA ASP A 887 5.28 17.80 27.23
C ASP A 887 4.52 16.95 28.29
N ILE A 888 4.90 15.67 28.48
CA ILE A 888 4.28 14.72 29.41
C ILE A 888 5.33 14.21 30.41
N GLY A 889 5.28 14.76 31.63
CA GLY A 889 6.16 14.32 32.71
C GLY A 889 5.80 12.94 33.29
N GLY A 890 6.77 12.03 33.32
CA GLY A 890 6.62 10.68 33.88
C GLY A 890 5.76 9.73 33.03
N LEU A 891 5.16 8.72 33.68
CA LEU A 891 4.36 7.66 33.05
C LEU A 891 5.12 6.83 31.98
N ASP A 892 6.44 6.70 32.11
CA ASP A 892 7.30 6.19 31.04
C ASP A 892 7.04 4.71 30.68
N ASP A 893 6.53 3.90 31.63
CA ASP A 893 6.04 2.54 31.35
C ASP A 893 4.82 2.54 30.41
N VAL A 894 3.88 3.47 30.61
CA VAL A 894 2.69 3.65 29.76
C VAL A 894 3.06 4.21 28.38
N LYS A 895 4.05 5.11 28.31
CA LYS A 895 4.59 5.60 27.01
C LYS A 895 5.13 4.43 26.18
N ARG A 896 5.96 3.58 26.80
CA ARG A 896 6.50 2.36 26.18
C ARG A 896 5.40 1.39 25.76
N GLU A 897 4.43 1.10 26.62
CA GLU A 897 3.29 0.23 26.28
C GLU A 897 2.52 0.77 25.05
N LEU A 898 2.31 2.09 24.96
CA LEU A 898 1.69 2.72 23.79
C LEU A 898 2.52 2.64 22.51
N GLN A 899 3.85 2.78 22.59
CA GLN A 899 4.75 2.55 21.45
C GLN A 899 4.67 1.08 20.98
N GLU A 900 4.67 0.12 21.89
CA GLU A 900 4.54 -1.31 21.56
C GLU A 900 3.17 -1.65 20.91
N LEU A 901 2.10 -0.97 21.32
CA LEU A 901 0.73 -1.20 20.84
C LEU A 901 0.35 -0.44 19.56
N VAL A 902 0.92 0.75 19.32
CA VAL A 902 0.51 1.65 18.21
C VAL A 902 1.63 1.86 17.18
N GLN A 903 2.87 2.10 17.62
CA GLN A 903 3.99 2.39 16.72
C GLN A 903 4.51 1.12 16.02
N TYR A 904 4.77 0.04 16.78
CA TYR A 904 5.33 -1.19 16.22
C TYR A 904 4.45 -1.85 15.13
N PRO A 905 3.09 -1.87 15.19
CA PRO A 905 2.28 -2.38 14.10
C PRO A 905 2.33 -1.54 12.81
N VAL A 906 2.65 -0.25 12.91
CA VAL A 906 2.78 0.66 11.76
C VAL A 906 4.17 0.55 11.13
N GLU A 907 5.23 0.59 11.94
CA GLU A 907 6.62 0.53 11.46
C GLU A 907 7.09 -0.88 11.09
N HIS A 908 6.51 -1.91 11.71
CA HIS A 908 6.97 -3.29 11.61
C HIS A 908 5.86 -4.34 11.34
N PRO A 909 4.96 -4.12 10.37
CA PRO A 909 3.90 -5.08 10.04
C PRO A 909 4.44 -6.44 9.57
N ASP A 910 5.69 -6.50 9.09
CA ASP A 910 6.40 -7.73 8.74
C ASP A 910 6.60 -8.66 9.94
N LYS A 911 6.89 -8.10 11.13
CA LYS A 911 7.10 -8.85 12.38
C LYS A 911 5.78 -9.50 12.82
N PHE A 912 4.69 -8.74 12.81
CA PHE A 912 3.34 -9.25 13.12
C PHE A 912 2.91 -10.35 12.13
N LEU A 913 3.09 -10.13 10.83
CA LEU A 913 2.80 -11.12 9.79
C LEU A 913 3.63 -12.41 9.95
N LYS A 914 4.93 -12.29 10.28
CA LYS A 914 5.85 -13.41 10.51
C LYS A 914 5.45 -14.28 11.69
N PHE A 915 4.92 -13.69 12.76
CA PHE A 915 4.43 -14.41 13.94
C PHE A 915 2.94 -14.79 13.85
N GLY A 916 2.24 -14.39 12.78
CA GLY A 916 0.81 -14.69 12.58
C GLY A 916 -0.13 -13.98 13.56
N MET A 917 0.35 -12.97 14.29
CA MET A 917 -0.42 -12.25 15.29
C MET A 917 -1.02 -10.97 14.69
N THR A 918 -2.31 -10.74 14.90
CA THR A 918 -2.95 -9.43 14.66
C THR A 918 -2.70 -8.52 15.86
N PRO A 919 -2.35 -7.23 15.66
CA PRO A 919 -2.31 -6.25 16.75
C PRO A 919 -3.71 -6.03 17.35
N SER A 920 -3.77 -5.64 18.62
CA SER A 920 -5.00 -5.16 19.28
C SER A 920 -5.51 -3.89 18.60
N LYS A 921 -6.83 -3.79 18.37
CA LYS A 921 -7.42 -2.64 17.65
C LYS A 921 -7.53 -1.38 18.50
N GLY A 922 -7.58 -1.51 19.83
CA GLY A 922 -7.84 -0.36 20.68
C GLY A 922 -7.52 -0.52 22.16
N VAL A 923 -7.39 0.65 22.79
CA VAL A 923 -6.92 0.85 24.17
C VAL A 923 -7.98 1.62 24.96
N LEU A 924 -8.22 1.24 26.20
CA LEU A 924 -8.98 2.04 27.16
C LEU A 924 -8.04 2.59 28.24
N PHE A 925 -7.89 3.92 28.26
CA PHE A 925 -7.29 4.66 29.35
C PHE A 925 -8.29 4.84 30.49
N TYR A 926 -7.96 4.31 31.67
CA TYR A 926 -8.74 4.54 32.90
C TYR A 926 -7.86 5.02 34.04
N GLY A 927 -8.46 5.77 34.97
CA GLY A 927 -7.76 6.36 36.11
C GLY A 927 -8.37 7.71 36.50
N PRO A 928 -7.75 8.44 37.43
CA PRO A 928 -8.29 9.69 37.95
C PRO A 928 -8.39 10.80 36.88
N PRO A 929 -9.23 11.82 37.12
CA PRO A 929 -9.21 13.04 36.32
C PRO A 929 -7.87 13.77 36.47
N GLY A 930 -7.50 14.59 35.48
CA GLY A 930 -6.29 15.42 35.52
C GLY A 930 -4.95 14.68 35.35
N CYS A 931 -4.94 13.35 35.15
CA CYS A 931 -3.70 12.56 35.01
C CYS A 931 -3.18 12.43 33.55
N GLY A 932 -3.50 13.36 32.65
CA GLY A 932 -2.88 13.43 31.32
C GLY A 932 -3.38 12.44 30.26
N LYS A 933 -4.49 11.71 30.48
CA LYS A 933 -5.05 10.73 29.51
C LYS A 933 -5.20 11.29 28.09
N THR A 934 -5.78 12.48 27.96
CA THR A 934 -5.97 13.23 26.70
C THR A 934 -4.64 13.68 26.06
N LEU A 935 -3.62 13.97 26.87
CA LEU A 935 -2.29 14.37 26.39
C LEU A 935 -1.53 13.15 25.82
N LEU A 936 -1.57 12.01 26.52
CA LEU A 936 -0.96 10.75 26.05
C LEU A 936 -1.52 10.31 24.70
N ALA A 937 -2.85 10.42 24.50
CA ALA A 937 -3.50 10.13 23.23
C ALA A 937 -3.00 11.02 22.08
N LYS A 938 -2.69 12.30 22.36
CA LYS A 938 -2.11 13.22 21.38
C LYS A 938 -0.62 12.93 21.13
N ALA A 939 0.17 12.67 22.18
CA ALA A 939 1.60 12.38 22.03
C ALA A 939 1.86 11.13 21.18
N ILE A 940 1.12 10.02 21.39
CA ILE A 940 1.30 8.82 20.56
C ILE A 940 0.87 9.03 19.10
N ALA A 941 -0.10 9.92 18.83
CA ALA A 941 -0.47 10.28 17.46
C ALA A 941 0.61 11.11 16.77
N ASN A 942 1.23 12.05 17.48
CA ASN A 942 2.36 12.84 16.97
C ASN A 942 3.60 11.97 16.71
N GLU A 943 3.98 11.10 17.65
CA GLU A 943 5.12 10.18 17.51
C GLU A 943 4.97 9.30 16.25
N CYS A 944 3.76 8.74 16.04
CA CYS A 944 3.44 7.95 14.86
C CYS A 944 3.22 8.77 13.57
N GLN A 945 3.33 10.11 13.63
CA GLN A 945 2.97 11.06 12.56
C GLN A 945 1.59 10.74 11.93
N ALA A 946 0.65 10.36 12.81
CA ALA A 946 -0.68 9.89 12.47
C ALA A 946 -1.73 10.98 12.71
N ASN A 947 -2.77 10.98 11.88
CA ASN A 947 -3.89 11.90 12.03
C ASN A 947 -4.64 11.63 13.35
N PHE A 948 -4.94 12.67 14.12
CA PHE A 948 -5.69 12.56 15.37
C PHE A 948 -7.13 13.07 15.17
N ILE A 949 -8.10 12.28 15.63
CA ILE A 949 -9.53 12.66 15.66
C ILE A 949 -10.00 12.57 17.10
N SER A 950 -10.23 13.73 17.73
CA SER A 950 -10.78 13.82 19.08
C SER A 950 -12.29 13.91 19.03
N ILE A 951 -12.99 13.12 19.83
CA ILE A 951 -14.44 13.16 20.02
C ILE A 951 -14.71 13.14 21.52
N LYS A 952 -15.42 14.14 22.03
CA LYS A 952 -15.84 14.18 23.43
C LYS A 952 -17.24 13.60 23.57
N GLY A 953 -17.49 12.95 24.70
CA GLY A 953 -18.80 12.36 25.00
C GLY A 953 -20.02 13.28 24.77
N PRO A 954 -20.00 14.56 25.18
CA PRO A 954 -21.09 15.49 24.90
C PRO A 954 -21.33 15.79 23.41
N GLU A 955 -20.30 15.77 22.57
CA GLU A 955 -20.41 16.11 21.14
C GLU A 955 -21.34 15.10 20.43
N LEU A 956 -21.17 13.80 20.71
CA LEU A 956 -22.04 12.71 20.22
C LEU A 956 -23.50 12.78 20.74
N LEU A 957 -23.75 13.48 21.85
CA LEU A 957 -25.10 13.68 22.42
C LEU A 957 -25.79 14.94 21.88
N THR A 958 -25.02 15.99 21.56
CA THR A 958 -25.55 17.25 21.00
C THR A 958 -25.99 17.13 19.52
N MET A 959 -25.54 16.09 18.82
CA MET A 959 -25.95 15.76 17.45
C MET A 959 -27.38 15.18 17.40
N TRP A 960 -28.36 16.07 17.62
CA TRP A 960 -29.81 16.01 17.39
C TRP A 960 -30.49 14.62 17.36
N PHE A 961 -31.50 14.44 18.22
CA PHE A 961 -32.37 13.26 18.34
C PHE A 961 -32.79 12.66 16.98
N GLY A 962 -32.04 11.66 16.51
CA GLY A 962 -32.33 10.88 15.30
C GLY A 962 -31.15 10.70 14.33
N GLU A 963 -30.23 11.66 14.23
CA GLU A 963 -29.13 11.60 13.24
C GLU A 963 -27.82 11.04 13.82
N SER A 964 -27.70 10.92 15.14
CA SER A 964 -26.47 10.56 15.86
C SER A 964 -25.82 9.24 15.41
N GLU A 965 -26.61 8.23 15.00
CA GLU A 965 -26.09 6.97 14.44
C GLU A 965 -25.36 7.16 13.11
N ALA A 966 -25.86 8.05 12.23
CA ALA A 966 -25.24 8.31 10.93
C ALA A 966 -23.91 9.04 11.10
N ASN A 967 -23.85 10.00 12.04
CA ASN A 967 -22.65 10.77 12.33
C ASN A 967 -21.54 9.88 12.93
N VAL A 968 -21.88 8.85 13.72
CA VAL A 968 -20.90 7.84 14.16
C VAL A 968 -20.30 7.09 12.96
N ARG A 969 -21.12 6.70 11.96
CA ARG A 969 -20.58 6.06 10.74
C ARG A 969 -19.68 7.01 9.97
N GLU A 970 -20.09 8.26 9.79
CA GLU A 970 -19.30 9.30 9.08
C GLU A 970 -17.97 9.59 9.79
N ILE A 971 -17.94 9.57 11.13
CA ILE A 971 -16.72 9.61 11.95
C ILE A 971 -15.77 8.43 11.64
N PHE A 972 -16.28 7.20 11.63
CA PHE A 972 -15.47 6.02 11.33
C PHE A 972 -15.09 5.92 9.84
N ASP A 973 -15.92 6.43 8.92
CA ASP A 973 -15.57 6.63 7.51
C ASP A 973 -14.40 7.61 7.38
N LYS A 974 -14.46 8.78 8.04
CA LYS A 974 -13.40 9.79 8.02
C LYS A 974 -12.09 9.27 8.62
N ALA A 975 -12.15 8.56 9.76
CA ALA A 975 -10.98 7.88 10.33
C ALA A 975 -10.40 6.81 9.39
N ARG A 976 -11.25 6.08 8.66
CA ARG A 976 -10.86 5.08 7.65
C ARG A 976 -10.32 5.67 6.34
N GLN A 977 -10.54 6.97 6.09
CA GLN A 977 -9.96 7.75 4.98
C GLN A 977 -8.64 8.40 5.39
N ALA A 978 -8.58 8.93 6.62
CA ALA A 978 -7.41 9.55 7.24
C ALA A 978 -6.33 8.55 7.73
N ALA A 979 -6.39 7.27 7.36
CA ALA A 979 -5.41 6.28 7.82
C ALA A 979 -3.99 6.57 7.26
N PRO A 980 -2.91 6.57 8.08
CA PRO A 980 -2.85 6.19 9.49
C PRO A 980 -3.50 7.22 10.45
N CYS A 981 -4.37 6.73 11.34
CA CYS A 981 -5.20 7.57 12.20
C CYS A 981 -5.31 7.02 13.63
N VAL A 982 -5.34 7.91 14.62
CA VAL A 982 -5.74 7.64 16.01
C VAL A 982 -7.12 8.27 16.24
N LEU A 983 -8.11 7.44 16.53
CA LEU A 983 -9.49 7.84 16.84
C LEU A 983 -9.67 7.83 18.36
N PHE A 984 -9.81 9.02 18.96
CA PHE A 984 -9.83 9.21 20.41
C PHE A 984 -11.20 9.62 20.94
N PHE A 985 -11.80 8.78 21.79
CA PHE A 985 -13.06 9.04 22.48
C PHE A 985 -12.79 9.47 23.93
N ASP A 986 -12.90 10.77 24.22
CA ASP A 986 -12.75 11.32 25.57
C ASP A 986 -14.08 11.37 26.32
N GLU A 987 -14.01 11.34 27.65
CA GLU A 987 -15.16 11.31 28.57
C GLU A 987 -16.20 10.23 28.21
N LEU A 988 -15.73 9.03 27.83
CA LEU A 988 -16.59 7.93 27.37
C LEU A 988 -17.61 7.48 28.43
N ASP A 989 -17.34 7.73 29.73
CA ASP A 989 -18.26 7.53 30.85
C ASP A 989 -19.48 8.48 30.88
N SER A 990 -19.49 9.55 30.08
CA SER A 990 -20.67 10.41 29.93
C SER A 990 -21.79 9.75 29.11
N ILE A 991 -21.42 8.98 28.07
CA ILE A 991 -22.33 8.22 27.19
C ILE A 991 -22.49 6.77 27.68
N ALA A 992 -21.38 6.05 27.85
CA ALA A 992 -21.33 4.59 27.91
C ALA A 992 -21.69 3.99 29.28
N LYS A 993 -22.70 4.58 29.94
CA LYS A 993 -23.18 4.18 31.26
C LYS A 993 -23.88 2.82 31.18
N ALA A 994 -23.63 1.96 32.17
CA ALA A 994 -24.19 0.63 32.26
C ALA A 994 -25.73 0.64 32.13
N ARG A 995 -26.23 -0.15 31.18
CA ARG A 995 -27.64 -0.19 30.77
C ARG A 995 -28.53 -0.52 31.96
N GLY A 996 -29.50 0.35 32.26
CA GLY A 996 -30.43 0.19 33.39
C GLY A 996 -30.08 0.96 34.68
N GLY A 997 -28.96 1.70 34.73
CA GLY A 997 -28.55 2.50 35.90
C GLY A 997 -29.46 3.68 36.30
N SER A 998 -30.62 3.86 35.67
CA SER A 998 -31.59 4.92 35.99
C SER A 998 -33.02 4.42 35.76
N VAL A 999 -33.88 4.55 36.78
CA VAL A 999 -35.31 4.18 36.70
C VAL A 999 -36.08 5.32 36.03
N GLY A 1000 -35.98 5.40 34.70
CA GLY A 1000 -36.67 6.39 33.88
C GLY A 1000 -36.40 6.21 32.38
N ASP A 1001 -37.45 6.25 31.57
CA ASP A 1001 -37.46 5.82 30.16
C ASP A 1001 -36.86 6.87 29.19
N GLY A 1002 -35.57 7.19 29.37
CA GLY A 1002 -34.87 8.26 28.64
C GLY A 1002 -33.51 7.88 28.03
N GLY A 1003 -32.99 6.67 28.26
CA GLY A 1003 -31.63 6.28 27.88
C GLY A 1003 -31.41 5.98 26.39
N GLY A 1004 -32.48 5.68 25.64
CA GLY A 1004 -32.43 4.97 24.36
C GLY A 1004 -31.73 5.68 23.18
N ALA A 1005 -31.26 6.93 23.33
CA ALA A 1005 -30.39 7.59 22.36
C ALA A 1005 -28.91 7.21 22.57
N ALA A 1006 -28.43 7.22 23.82
CA ALA A 1006 -27.06 6.82 24.15
C ALA A 1006 -26.83 5.33 23.84
N ASP A 1007 -27.79 4.46 24.17
CA ASP A 1007 -27.74 3.04 23.83
C ASP A 1007 -27.52 2.78 22.34
N ARG A 1008 -28.18 3.55 21.47
CA ARG A 1008 -28.03 3.45 20.00
C ARG A 1008 -26.65 3.88 19.54
N VAL A 1009 -26.16 5.01 20.05
CA VAL A 1009 -24.81 5.51 19.77
C VAL A 1009 -23.76 4.48 20.18
N ILE A 1010 -23.87 3.88 21.38
CA ILE A 1010 -22.97 2.81 21.84
C ILE A 1010 -23.05 1.61 20.90
N ASN A 1011 -24.25 1.11 20.57
CA ASN A 1011 -24.41 -0.04 19.68
C ASN A 1011 -23.84 0.22 18.27
N GLN A 1012 -23.92 1.46 17.75
CA GLN A 1012 -23.31 1.83 16.47
C GLN A 1012 -21.78 1.94 16.56
N ILE A 1013 -21.22 2.50 17.63
CA ILE A 1013 -19.76 2.51 17.87
C ILE A 1013 -19.24 1.06 17.90
N LEU A 1014 -19.90 0.17 18.65
CA LEU A 1014 -19.56 -1.25 18.71
C LEU A 1014 -19.63 -1.93 17.33
N THR A 1015 -20.63 -1.58 16.52
CA THR A 1015 -20.80 -2.11 15.15
C THR A 1015 -19.66 -1.66 14.23
N GLU A 1016 -19.25 -0.39 14.27
CA GLU A 1016 -18.08 0.07 13.50
C GLU A 1016 -16.78 -0.58 14.01
N MET A 1017 -16.57 -0.68 15.33
CA MET A 1017 -15.38 -1.32 15.91
C MET A 1017 -15.21 -2.78 15.49
N ASP A 1018 -16.31 -3.54 15.42
CA ASP A 1018 -16.30 -4.90 14.91
C ASP A 1018 -16.04 -4.94 13.39
N GLY A 1019 -16.73 -4.06 12.64
CA GLY A 1019 -16.60 -3.91 11.18
C GLY A 1019 -15.24 -3.39 10.69
N MET A 1020 -14.44 -2.77 11.57
CA MET A 1020 -13.07 -2.34 11.29
C MET A 1020 -12.17 -3.54 10.94
N SER A 1021 -11.90 -3.73 9.65
CA SER A 1021 -10.96 -4.76 9.17
C SER A 1021 -9.51 -4.46 9.60
N SER A 1022 -8.81 -5.48 10.08
CA SER A 1022 -7.44 -5.42 10.63
C SER A 1022 -6.32 -5.10 9.62
N LYS A 1023 -6.68 -4.56 8.45
CA LYS A 1023 -5.77 -4.11 7.37
C LYS A 1023 -5.82 -2.60 7.14
N LYS A 1024 -6.63 -1.86 7.90
CA LYS A 1024 -6.63 -0.39 7.90
C LYS A 1024 -5.95 0.10 9.17
N ASN A 1025 -4.95 0.97 9.03
CA ASN A 1025 -4.15 1.51 10.13
C ASN A 1025 -4.92 2.58 10.91
N VAL A 1026 -5.98 2.18 11.63
CA VAL A 1026 -6.77 3.07 12.48
C VAL A 1026 -6.81 2.46 13.88
N PHE A 1027 -6.26 3.18 14.84
CA PHE A 1027 -6.18 2.76 16.25
C PHE A 1027 -7.24 3.51 17.05
N ILE A 1028 -7.93 2.80 17.94
CA ILE A 1028 -9.05 3.38 18.70
C ILE A 1028 -8.63 3.51 20.16
N ILE A 1029 -8.66 4.72 20.71
CA ILE A 1029 -8.32 4.98 22.11
C ILE A 1029 -9.55 5.57 22.81
N GLY A 1030 -10.08 4.88 23.81
CA GLY A 1030 -11.07 5.44 24.72
C GLY A 1030 -10.40 6.01 25.98
N ALA A 1031 -10.95 7.07 26.55
CA ALA A 1031 -10.59 7.56 27.88
C ALA A 1031 -11.81 7.66 28.80
N THR A 1032 -11.62 7.30 30.06
CA THR A 1032 -12.65 7.36 31.09
C THR A 1032 -12.13 7.85 32.43
N ASN A 1033 -12.95 8.60 33.15
CA ASN A 1033 -12.76 8.91 34.57
C ASN A 1033 -13.48 7.91 35.49
N ARG A 1034 -14.37 7.08 34.94
CA ARG A 1034 -15.26 6.18 35.66
C ARG A 1034 -15.40 4.84 34.94
N PRO A 1035 -14.43 3.93 35.10
CA PRO A 1035 -14.50 2.60 34.51
C PRO A 1035 -15.53 1.70 35.21
N ASP A 1036 -16.01 2.10 36.39
CA ASP A 1036 -17.05 1.43 37.18
C ASP A 1036 -18.43 1.43 36.51
N ILE A 1037 -18.68 2.36 35.57
CA ILE A 1037 -19.98 2.49 34.87
C ILE A 1037 -19.92 2.15 33.38
N ILE A 1038 -18.78 1.68 32.84
CA ILE A 1038 -18.66 1.34 31.41
C ILE A 1038 -19.44 0.08 31.05
N ASP A 1039 -20.15 0.09 29.92
CA ASP A 1039 -20.73 -1.12 29.31
C ASP A 1039 -19.64 -2.19 29.04
N PRO A 1040 -19.67 -3.36 29.70
CA PRO A 1040 -18.67 -4.42 29.52
C PRO A 1040 -18.60 -4.98 28.09
N ALA A 1041 -19.55 -4.66 27.21
CA ALA A 1041 -19.44 -4.97 25.79
C ALA A 1041 -18.27 -4.25 25.09
N ILE A 1042 -17.84 -3.08 25.58
CA ILE A 1042 -16.72 -2.30 25.01
C ILE A 1042 -15.37 -2.98 25.29
N LEU A 1043 -15.26 -3.67 26.44
CA LEU A 1043 -14.02 -4.30 26.94
C LEU A 1043 -13.72 -5.68 26.34
N ARG A 1044 -14.49 -6.12 25.33
CA ARG A 1044 -14.36 -7.46 24.75
C ARG A 1044 -13.15 -7.56 23.81
N PRO A 1045 -12.49 -8.73 23.70
CA PRO A 1045 -11.42 -8.97 22.73
C PRO A 1045 -11.79 -8.52 21.31
N GLY A 1046 -10.89 -7.79 20.65
CA GLY A 1046 -11.09 -7.19 19.33
C GLY A 1046 -11.70 -5.78 19.34
N ARG A 1047 -12.04 -5.22 20.51
CA ARG A 1047 -12.59 -3.85 20.68
C ARG A 1047 -11.60 -2.96 21.43
N LEU A 1048 -11.91 -2.50 22.66
CA LEU A 1048 -10.93 -1.88 23.57
C LEU A 1048 -10.40 -2.96 24.51
N ASP A 1049 -9.52 -3.82 24.01
CA ASP A 1049 -9.06 -5.02 24.70
C ASP A 1049 -7.77 -4.84 25.51
N GLN A 1050 -7.05 -3.75 25.30
CA GLN A 1050 -5.99 -3.30 26.22
C GLN A 1050 -6.55 -2.26 27.20
N LEU A 1051 -6.42 -2.51 28.50
CA LEU A 1051 -6.89 -1.61 29.56
C LEU A 1051 -5.68 -1.06 30.32
N ILE A 1052 -5.28 0.17 30.00
CA ILE A 1052 -4.10 0.82 30.57
C ILE A 1052 -4.54 1.72 31.75
N TYR A 1053 -3.99 1.44 32.92
CA TYR A 1053 -4.20 2.25 34.12
C TYR A 1053 -3.24 3.44 34.14
N ILE A 1054 -3.78 4.64 34.30
CA ILE A 1054 -3.02 5.89 34.43
C ILE A 1054 -3.19 6.40 35.86
N PRO A 1055 -2.20 6.20 36.76
CA PRO A 1055 -2.28 6.57 38.17
C PRO A 1055 -2.09 8.08 38.41
N LEU A 1056 -2.16 8.51 39.67
CA LEU A 1056 -1.61 9.81 40.09
C LEU A 1056 -0.07 9.82 39.98
N PRO A 1057 0.55 10.97 39.69
CA PRO A 1057 2.00 11.09 39.55
C PRO A 1057 2.75 10.91 40.88
N ASP A 1058 3.81 10.08 40.86
CA ASP A 1058 4.80 9.96 41.94
C ASP A 1058 5.67 11.22 42.05
N GLU A 1059 6.55 11.31 43.07
CA GLU A 1059 7.43 12.47 43.27
C GLU A 1059 8.28 12.80 42.01
N LYS A 1060 8.78 11.79 41.30
CA LYS A 1060 9.55 11.99 40.06
C LYS A 1060 8.67 12.48 38.92
N SER A 1061 7.49 11.87 38.73
CA SER A 1061 6.53 12.31 37.72
C SER A 1061 6.05 13.74 37.99
N ARG A 1062 5.78 14.12 39.25
CA ARG A 1062 5.40 15.50 39.62
C ARG A 1062 6.51 16.50 39.31
N MET A 1063 7.75 16.17 39.65
CA MET A 1063 8.93 16.98 39.27
C MET A 1063 9.04 17.14 37.74
N ALA A 1064 8.82 16.07 36.97
CA ALA A 1064 8.84 16.11 35.51
C ALA A 1064 7.67 16.92 34.92
N ILE A 1065 6.46 16.83 35.49
CA ILE A 1065 5.27 17.61 35.08
C ILE A 1065 5.50 19.10 35.33
N LEU A 1066 6.06 19.47 36.48
CA LEU A 1066 6.42 20.86 36.77
C LEU A 1066 7.45 21.41 35.76
N LYS A 1067 8.49 20.61 35.43
CA LYS A 1067 9.51 20.97 34.44
C LYS A 1067 8.93 21.08 33.01
N ALA A 1068 8.01 20.21 32.62
CA ALA A 1068 7.32 20.27 31.33
C ALA A 1068 6.38 21.48 31.23
N ASN A 1069 5.53 21.70 32.23
CA ASN A 1069 4.59 22.83 32.30
C ASN A 1069 5.31 24.19 32.20
N LEU A 1070 6.41 24.35 32.95
CA LEU A 1070 7.13 25.62 33.05
C LEU A 1070 8.19 25.83 31.96
N ARG A 1071 8.40 24.85 31.06
CA ARG A 1071 9.38 24.90 29.95
C ARG A 1071 9.24 26.15 29.06
N LYS A 1072 8.03 26.71 28.95
CA LYS A 1072 7.70 27.87 28.11
C LYS A 1072 7.57 29.18 28.91
N SER A 1073 7.98 29.20 30.18
CA SER A 1073 7.85 30.37 31.06
C SER A 1073 9.19 30.71 31.72
N PRO A 1074 9.56 32.00 31.85
CA PRO A 1074 10.78 32.38 32.56
C PRO A 1074 10.60 32.13 34.07
N ILE A 1075 11.49 31.31 34.65
CA ILE A 1075 11.48 30.95 36.08
C ILE A 1075 12.75 31.50 36.71
N ALA A 1076 12.63 32.14 37.87
CA ALA A 1076 13.80 32.60 38.61
C ALA A 1076 14.54 31.43 39.26
N LYS A 1077 15.86 31.58 39.40
CA LYS A 1077 16.79 30.51 39.85
C LYS A 1077 16.66 30.15 41.34
N ASP A 1078 15.78 30.82 42.08
CA ASP A 1078 15.41 30.56 43.47
C ASP A 1078 14.28 29.52 43.62
N VAL A 1079 13.59 29.16 42.53
CA VAL A 1079 12.45 28.23 42.55
C VAL A 1079 12.91 26.76 42.58
N ASP A 1080 12.83 26.14 43.75
CA ASP A 1080 13.08 24.70 43.92
C ASP A 1080 11.87 23.84 43.52
N LEU A 1081 11.92 23.30 42.29
CA LEU A 1081 10.91 22.38 41.76
C LEU A 1081 10.89 21.00 42.46
N ASP A 1082 12.01 20.57 43.05
CA ASP A 1082 12.12 19.29 43.74
C ASP A 1082 11.50 19.38 45.15
N PHE A 1083 11.51 20.57 45.78
CA PHE A 1083 10.72 20.87 46.98
C PHE A 1083 9.22 20.92 46.68
N LEU A 1084 8.81 21.62 45.61
CA LEU A 1084 7.40 21.68 45.19
C LEU A 1084 6.83 20.28 44.88
N ALA A 1085 7.60 19.41 44.22
CA ALA A 1085 7.21 18.03 43.94
C ALA A 1085 6.97 17.18 45.22
N LYS A 1086 7.67 17.47 46.32
CA LYS A 1086 7.47 16.80 47.62
C LYS A 1086 6.23 17.30 48.35
N MET A 1087 5.99 18.61 48.34
CA MET A 1087 4.82 19.21 49.02
C MET A 1087 3.49 18.86 48.34
N THR A 1088 3.49 18.68 47.01
CA THR A 1088 2.31 18.37 46.19
C THR A 1088 1.91 16.89 46.20
N ASN A 1089 2.02 16.20 47.34
CA ASN A 1089 1.67 14.78 47.41
C ASN A 1089 0.16 14.52 47.19
N GLY A 1090 -0.17 13.57 46.32
CA GLY A 1090 -1.56 13.24 45.97
C GLY A 1090 -2.27 14.30 45.11
N PHE A 1091 -1.53 15.20 44.46
CA PHE A 1091 -2.02 16.11 43.43
C PHE A 1091 -2.03 15.41 42.06
N SER A 1092 -3.01 15.71 41.20
CA SER A 1092 -3.02 15.28 39.80
C SER A 1092 -2.13 16.19 38.93
N GLY A 1093 -1.86 15.77 37.68
CA GLY A 1093 -1.11 16.60 36.73
C GLY A 1093 -1.78 17.95 36.46
N ALA A 1094 -3.11 17.97 36.34
CA ALA A 1094 -3.89 19.20 36.20
C ALA A 1094 -3.82 20.11 37.44
N ASP A 1095 -3.78 19.54 38.65
CA ASP A 1095 -3.62 20.34 39.88
C ASP A 1095 -2.22 20.99 39.93
N LEU A 1096 -1.17 20.33 39.42
CA LEU A 1096 0.15 20.94 39.25
C LEU A 1096 0.13 22.06 38.18
N THR A 1097 -0.60 21.87 37.10
CA THR A 1097 -0.78 22.92 36.08
C THR A 1097 -1.55 24.13 36.63
N GLU A 1098 -2.52 23.94 37.55
CA GLU A 1098 -3.19 25.04 38.26
C GLU A 1098 -2.20 25.85 39.09
N ILE A 1099 -1.33 25.19 39.88
CA ILE A 1099 -0.28 25.86 40.66
C ILE A 1099 0.64 26.68 39.75
N CYS A 1100 1.11 26.09 38.64
CA CYS A 1100 1.96 26.80 37.67
C CYS A 1100 1.24 28.01 37.06
N GLN A 1101 0.04 27.83 36.50
CA GLN A 1101 -0.73 28.92 35.89
C GLN A 1101 -1.08 30.02 36.91
N ARG A 1102 -1.32 29.66 38.17
CA ARG A 1102 -1.59 30.59 39.27
C ARG A 1102 -0.36 31.40 39.63
N ALA A 1103 0.82 30.79 39.71
CA ALA A 1103 2.09 31.50 39.90
C ALA A 1103 2.38 32.46 38.73
N CYS A 1104 2.20 32.02 37.47
CA CYS A 1104 2.31 32.90 36.29
C CYS A 1104 1.33 34.09 36.38
N LYS A 1105 0.07 33.84 36.78
CA LYS A 1105 -0.96 34.88 36.90
C LYS A 1105 -0.69 35.89 38.02
N LEU A 1106 0.04 35.50 39.06
CA LEU A 1106 0.52 36.42 40.09
C LEU A 1106 1.68 37.28 39.57
N ALA A 1107 2.65 36.69 38.87
CA ALA A 1107 3.77 37.43 38.25
C ALA A 1107 3.27 38.45 37.20
N ILE A 1108 2.32 38.04 36.33
CA ILE A 1108 1.68 38.93 35.35
C ILE A 1108 0.95 40.09 36.04
N ARG A 1109 0.28 39.83 37.18
CA ARG A 1109 -0.34 40.90 37.98
C ARG A 1109 0.72 41.86 38.53
N GLU A 1110 1.81 41.37 39.11
CA GLU A 1110 2.88 42.22 39.65
C GLU A 1110 3.51 43.09 38.55
N SER A 1111 3.76 42.52 37.35
CA SER A 1111 4.29 43.28 36.20
C SER A 1111 3.34 44.41 35.79
N ILE A 1112 2.05 44.12 35.57
CA ILE A 1112 1.04 45.13 35.18
C ILE A 1112 0.83 46.17 36.28
N GLU A 1113 0.82 45.79 37.57
CA GLU A 1113 0.68 46.74 38.68
C GLU A 1113 1.92 47.66 38.81
N ASN A 1114 3.13 47.14 38.51
CA ASN A 1114 4.36 47.93 38.45
C ASN A 1114 4.41 48.84 37.21
N GLU A 1115 3.93 48.39 36.05
CA GLU A 1115 3.84 49.21 34.82
C GLU A 1115 2.89 50.40 35.02
N ILE A 1116 1.67 50.15 35.49
CA ILE A 1116 0.67 51.18 35.83
C ILE A 1116 1.23 52.17 36.86
N ARG A 1117 2.10 51.70 37.77
CA ARG A 1117 2.78 52.54 38.74
C ARG A 1117 3.89 53.38 38.11
N ARG A 1118 4.78 52.80 37.30
CA ARG A 1118 5.87 53.50 36.58
C ARG A 1118 5.29 54.61 35.69
N GLU A 1119 4.18 54.35 35.02
CA GLU A 1119 3.50 55.35 34.18
C GLU A 1119 2.83 56.47 35.01
N ARG A 1120 2.21 56.18 36.16
CA ARG A 1120 1.73 57.24 37.08
C ARG A 1120 2.85 58.09 37.66
N GLU A 1121 4.01 57.48 37.93
CA GLU A 1121 5.20 58.18 38.41
C GLU A 1121 5.82 59.04 37.27
N ARG A 1122 5.81 58.57 36.01
CA ARG A 1122 6.18 59.33 34.80
C ARG A 1122 5.27 60.54 34.58
N GLN A 1123 3.95 60.37 34.73
CA GLN A 1123 2.95 61.44 34.62
C GLN A 1123 3.06 62.50 35.72
N THR A 1124 3.64 62.17 36.89
CA THR A 1124 3.82 63.12 38.01
C THR A 1124 5.20 63.75 38.08
N ASN A 1125 6.25 63.16 37.48
CA ASN A 1125 7.58 63.77 37.33
C ASN A 1125 8.15 63.59 35.91
N PRO A 1126 7.79 64.46 34.94
CA PRO A 1126 8.28 64.39 33.55
C PRO A 1126 9.79 64.66 33.36
N SER A 1127 10.54 64.89 34.43
CA SER A 1127 11.99 65.19 34.43
C SER A 1127 12.86 64.11 35.07
N ALA A 1128 12.26 62.98 35.50
CA ALA A 1128 13.02 61.78 35.82
C ALA A 1128 13.58 61.18 34.52
N MET A 1129 14.86 60.79 34.52
CA MET A 1129 15.55 60.31 33.31
C MET A 1129 14.94 59.02 32.75
N GLU A 1130 15.01 58.89 31.43
CA GLU A 1130 14.77 57.63 30.72
C GLU A 1130 15.91 56.65 31.02
N VAL A 1131 15.76 55.92 32.13
CA VAL A 1131 16.51 54.70 32.42
C VAL A 1131 15.80 53.54 31.74
N GLU A 1132 16.60 52.58 31.24
CA GLU A 1132 16.27 51.56 30.24
C GLU A 1132 14.96 50.78 30.50
N GLU A 1133 14.39 50.23 29.42
CA GLU A 1133 13.11 49.49 29.40
C GLU A 1133 13.24 48.06 29.97
N ASP A 1134 13.92 47.93 31.11
CA ASP A 1134 13.90 46.68 31.90
C ASP A 1134 12.46 46.40 32.37
N ASP A 1135 11.97 45.20 32.04
CA ASP A 1135 10.74 44.62 32.61
C ASP A 1135 10.90 44.51 34.14
N PRO A 1136 9.96 45.04 34.95
CA PRO A 1136 10.05 44.95 36.41
C PRO A 1136 9.94 43.53 36.97
N VAL A 1137 9.35 42.57 36.23
CA VAL A 1137 9.12 41.19 36.69
C VAL A 1137 9.40 40.17 35.55
N PRO A 1138 10.65 40.04 35.08
CA PRO A 1138 11.01 39.24 33.90
C PRO A 1138 11.03 37.72 34.18
N GLU A 1139 10.98 37.31 35.44
CA GLU A 1139 11.07 35.89 35.87
C GLU A 1139 10.07 35.60 37.00
N ILE A 1140 9.43 34.42 36.96
CA ILE A 1140 8.51 33.97 38.02
C ILE A 1140 9.33 33.53 39.25
N ARG A 1141 9.28 34.35 40.30
CA ARG A 1141 9.94 34.14 41.60
C ARG A 1141 9.24 33.11 42.50
N LYS A 1142 9.97 32.60 43.51
CA LYS A 1142 9.49 31.64 44.53
C LYS A 1142 8.25 32.12 45.29
N ASP A 1143 8.15 33.41 45.59
CA ASP A 1143 7.02 33.98 46.36
C ASP A 1143 5.67 33.78 45.65
N HIS A 1144 5.64 33.81 44.32
CA HIS A 1144 4.45 33.50 43.52
C HIS A 1144 4.01 32.04 43.68
N PHE A 1145 4.95 31.11 43.78
CA PHE A 1145 4.66 29.70 44.01
C PHE A 1145 4.20 29.44 45.45
N GLU A 1146 4.75 30.15 46.45
CA GLU A 1146 4.26 30.05 47.83
C GLU A 1146 2.83 30.58 47.97
N GLU A 1147 2.52 31.75 47.39
CA GLU A 1147 1.16 32.30 47.40
C GLU A 1147 0.19 31.46 46.56
N ALA A 1148 0.63 30.89 45.43
CA ALA A 1148 -0.18 29.93 44.67
C ALA A 1148 -0.49 28.67 45.51
N MET A 1149 0.52 28.11 46.19
CA MET A 1149 0.39 26.88 46.99
C MET A 1149 -0.57 27.05 48.18
N ARG A 1150 -0.74 28.25 48.73
CA ARG A 1150 -1.74 28.55 49.79
C ARG A 1150 -3.19 28.30 49.36
N PHE A 1151 -3.48 28.39 48.08
CA PHE A 1151 -4.82 28.16 47.52
C PHE A 1151 -4.95 26.83 46.76
N ALA A 1152 -3.85 26.12 46.57
CA ALA A 1152 -3.79 24.88 45.79
C ALA A 1152 -4.63 23.78 46.45
N ARG A 1153 -5.48 23.11 45.66
CA ARG A 1153 -6.42 22.10 46.14
C ARG A 1153 -6.24 20.78 45.39
N ARG A 1154 -6.15 19.67 46.12
CA ARG A 1154 -6.20 18.32 45.55
C ARG A 1154 -7.58 18.05 44.95
N SER A 1155 -7.65 17.68 43.67
CA SER A 1155 -8.93 17.33 43.02
C SER A 1155 -9.37 15.89 43.27
N VAL A 1156 -8.46 14.99 43.64
CA VAL A 1156 -8.74 13.54 43.83
C VAL A 1156 -8.63 13.17 45.31
N SER A 1157 -9.66 12.51 45.86
CA SER A 1157 -9.68 12.05 47.25
C SER A 1157 -9.01 10.69 47.44
N ASP A 1158 -8.44 10.45 48.62
CA ASP A 1158 -7.76 9.18 48.93
C ASP A 1158 -8.72 7.97 48.94
N ASN A 1159 -10.01 8.20 49.10
CA ASN A 1159 -11.05 7.19 48.95
C ASN A 1159 -11.30 6.82 47.48
N ASP A 1160 -11.11 7.75 46.55
CA ASP A 1160 -11.28 7.50 45.12
C ASP A 1160 -10.05 6.84 44.50
N ILE A 1161 -8.83 7.20 44.95
CA ILE A 1161 -7.58 6.49 44.62
C ILE A 1161 -7.75 4.99 44.86
N ARG A 1162 -8.22 4.62 46.06
CA ARG A 1162 -8.48 3.22 46.44
C ARG A 1162 -9.47 2.51 45.51
N LYS A 1163 -10.49 3.19 44.99
CA LYS A 1163 -11.43 2.59 44.01
C LYS A 1163 -10.72 2.25 42.71
N TYR A 1164 -9.89 3.15 42.19
CA TYR A 1164 -9.10 2.88 40.98
C TYR A 1164 -8.08 1.75 41.18
N GLU A 1165 -7.40 1.72 42.33
CA GLU A 1165 -6.45 0.65 42.68
C GLU A 1165 -7.14 -0.71 42.85
N MET A 1166 -8.26 -0.78 43.55
CA MET A 1166 -9.08 -1.99 43.68
C MET A 1166 -9.55 -2.46 42.30
N PHE A 1167 -10.08 -1.57 41.46
CA PHE A 1167 -10.55 -1.91 40.12
C PHE A 1167 -9.43 -2.44 39.23
N ALA A 1168 -8.23 -1.85 39.28
CA ALA A 1168 -7.06 -2.34 38.57
C ALA A 1168 -6.62 -3.74 39.06
N GLN A 1169 -6.65 -3.99 40.37
CA GLN A 1169 -6.36 -5.32 40.93
C GLN A 1169 -7.42 -6.36 40.52
N THR A 1170 -8.72 -6.02 40.56
CA THR A 1170 -9.81 -6.90 40.11
C THR A 1170 -9.73 -7.21 38.61
N LEU A 1171 -9.29 -6.27 37.77
CA LEU A 1171 -9.03 -6.52 36.35
C LEU A 1171 -7.87 -7.48 36.12
N GLN A 1172 -6.78 -7.37 36.89
CA GLN A 1172 -5.67 -8.32 36.82
C GLN A 1172 -6.09 -9.72 37.29
N GLN A 1173 -6.91 -9.82 38.33
CA GLN A 1173 -7.46 -11.09 38.83
C GLN A 1173 -8.45 -11.73 37.85
N SER A 1174 -9.35 -10.97 37.23
CA SER A 1174 -10.32 -11.50 36.25
C SER A 1174 -9.69 -11.96 34.93
N ARG A 1175 -8.45 -11.54 34.63
CA ARG A 1175 -7.61 -12.09 33.56
C ARG A 1175 -6.80 -13.33 33.97
N GLY A 1176 -6.78 -13.69 35.25
CA GLY A 1176 -5.93 -14.73 35.81
C GLY A 1176 -6.58 -16.10 35.93
N PHE A 1177 -6.41 -16.97 34.93
CA PHE A 1177 -6.39 -18.41 35.22
C PHE A 1177 -5.19 -18.70 36.15
N GLY A 1178 -5.42 -19.47 37.21
CA GLY A 1178 -4.57 -19.47 38.40
C GLY A 1178 -3.11 -19.87 38.18
N SER A 1179 -2.18 -18.99 38.60
CA SER A 1179 -0.76 -19.23 38.93
C SER A 1179 -0.02 -20.32 38.11
N PHE A 1180 -0.12 -20.30 36.78
CA PHE A 1180 0.60 -21.25 35.95
C PHE A 1180 2.08 -20.84 35.76
N ARG A 1181 2.99 -21.47 36.53
CA ARG A 1181 4.44 -21.40 36.28
C ARG A 1181 4.90 -22.69 35.59
N PHE A 1182 5.70 -22.55 34.53
CA PHE A 1182 6.42 -23.69 33.95
C PHE A 1182 7.42 -24.26 34.98
N PRO A 1183 7.54 -25.60 35.11
CA PRO A 1183 8.57 -26.22 35.94
C PRO A 1183 9.94 -26.02 35.30
N SER A 1184 10.79 -25.21 35.93
CA SER A 1184 12.15 -24.91 35.44
C SER A 1184 13.05 -26.14 35.50
N SER A 1185 13.62 -26.55 34.38
CA SER A 1185 14.50 -27.71 34.28
C SER A 1185 15.95 -27.40 34.67
N ASN A 1186 16.38 -27.96 35.82
CA ASN A 1186 17.77 -28.11 36.29
C ASN A 1186 18.70 -26.88 36.30
N GLN A 1187 19.07 -26.48 37.52
CA GLN A 1187 20.49 -26.47 37.91
C GLN A 1187 20.66 -27.35 39.16
N GLY A 1188 21.74 -28.14 39.20
CA GLY A 1188 22.04 -29.04 40.32
C GLY A 1188 23.43 -28.78 40.87
N GLY A 1189 23.58 -28.78 42.20
CA GLY A 1189 24.86 -28.71 42.88
C GLY A 1189 24.77 -28.25 44.34
N GLY A 1190 25.06 -29.15 45.28
CA GLY A 1190 25.31 -28.82 46.69
C GLY A 1190 24.16 -29.13 47.67
N GLY A 1191 24.39 -30.10 48.56
CA GLY A 1191 23.70 -30.21 49.85
C GLY A 1191 24.59 -29.65 51.00
N PRO A 1192 24.38 -30.02 52.29
CA PRO A 1192 23.55 -31.15 52.75
C PRO A 1192 22.69 -30.94 54.04
N SER A 1193 21.71 -31.85 54.20
CA SER A 1193 21.24 -32.49 55.45
C SER A 1193 20.93 -31.69 56.74
N GLN A 1194 19.63 -31.66 57.11
CA GLN A 1194 19.00 -32.00 58.42
C GLN A 1194 17.52 -31.53 58.38
N GLY A 1195 16.53 -32.13 59.04
CA GLY A 1195 16.41 -33.37 59.82
C GLY A 1195 14.90 -33.67 60.02
N SER A 1196 14.53 -34.91 60.40
CA SER A 1196 13.12 -35.35 60.46
C SER A 1196 12.56 -35.41 61.88
N ALA A 1197 11.27 -35.10 62.08
CA ALA A 1197 10.27 -35.87 62.85
C ALA A 1197 9.09 -35.03 63.40
N GLY A 1198 7.96 -35.70 63.71
CA GLY A 1198 7.01 -35.30 64.78
C GLY A 1198 5.68 -34.68 64.31
N GLY A 1199 4.56 -35.36 64.56
CA GLY A 1199 3.20 -34.85 64.29
C GLY A 1199 2.24 -34.96 65.49
N SER A 1200 0.93 -35.11 65.21
CA SER A 1200 -0.22 -35.34 66.12
C SER A 1200 -0.94 -34.11 66.73
N GLY A 1201 -2.25 -34.28 66.98
CA GLY A 1201 -3.23 -33.24 67.34
C GLY A 1201 -3.87 -32.57 66.11
N GLY A 1202 -5.19 -32.41 65.92
CA GLY A 1202 -6.34 -32.61 66.82
C GLY A 1202 -6.74 -31.31 67.53
N THR A 1203 -7.99 -30.83 67.55
CA THR A 1203 -9.27 -31.35 66.99
C THR A 1203 -10.30 -30.22 66.83
N VAL A 1204 -11.19 -30.34 65.84
CA VAL A 1204 -12.63 -29.94 65.81
C VAL A 1204 -13.05 -28.64 66.53
N PHE A 1205 -13.57 -27.67 65.76
CA PHE A 1205 -14.89 -27.07 66.04
C PHE A 1205 -15.50 -26.50 64.74
N ASN A 1206 -16.66 -27.04 64.37
CA ASN A 1206 -17.66 -26.39 63.51
C ASN A 1206 -18.90 -26.19 64.39
N GLU A 1207 -19.54 -25.03 64.30
CA GLU A 1207 -21.01 -24.96 64.21
C GLU A 1207 -21.40 -23.57 63.69
N ASP A 1208 -22.51 -23.54 62.95
CA ASP A 1208 -22.92 -22.41 62.12
C ASP A 1208 -23.63 -21.32 62.94
N ASN A 1209 -23.77 -20.13 62.34
CA ASN A 1209 -25.03 -19.39 62.34
C ASN A 1209 -25.00 -18.32 61.24
N ASP A 1210 -26.07 -18.26 60.46
CA ASP A 1210 -26.38 -17.14 59.57
C ASP A 1210 -26.85 -15.92 60.39
N ASP A 1211 -26.70 -14.71 59.83
CA ASP A 1211 -27.82 -13.76 59.71
C ASP A 1211 -27.43 -12.56 58.83
N ASP A 1212 -28.27 -12.25 57.84
CA ASP A 1212 -28.22 -11.01 57.07
C ASP A 1212 -28.87 -9.86 57.88
N LEU A 1213 -28.19 -8.72 58.08
CA LEU A 1213 -28.83 -7.41 57.86
C LEU A 1213 -27.86 -6.20 57.79
N TYR A 1214 -27.99 -5.45 56.69
CA TYR A 1214 -27.70 -4.02 56.45
C TYR A 1214 -26.84 -3.19 57.43
N GLY A 1215 -25.81 -2.57 56.87
CA GLY A 1215 -25.12 -1.37 57.37
C GLY A 1215 -24.56 -0.53 56.22
#